data_AF-A0A3N1P4Y4-F1
#
_entry.id   AF-A0A3N1P4Y4-F1
#
_cell.length_a   1.000
_cell.length_b   1.000
_cell.length_c   1.000
_cell.angle_alpha   90.00
_cell.angle_beta   90.00
_cell.angle_gamma   90.00
#
_symmetry.space_group_name_H-M   'P 1'
#
loop_
_entity.id
_entity.type
_entity.pdbx_description
1 polymer ?
#
loop_
_entity_poly.entity_id
_entity_poly.type
_entity_poly.pdbx_seq_one_letter_code
_entity_poly.pdbx_strand_id
1 'polypeptide(L)'
;MDPRTFRFSAFLSTVVLDSGILLSHGPHQQRIVLDAPWEHLVRTLDGAPFDRAAFAALAPDAAAAPAVFRALTDRQLIVPDGTDEAAALRASFADRPESSGQDPAGASAGSWPVTRYGLPQRLTSAAAADRGPGERVRVLLVGGCVTQFTEEPLHALGHELGLDVRTEHMWPGPSAELARAIARSRPDVTVYQAGVQPFLTGLLDRAHALGDEERARTLGLMKNALTVAVRALAEALDGSLGLVHNFGPPALSPFGRFDFAEEFGLRRVVAELNAHVDRCVRRYANLMVVDEERLVARYGAPALFDDLVFPFGHHGGSVDPLDERPHQLPALGRALAGEYLACLRAHRAAGRIKLVVTDLDGTLWPGIAADDGFGWLDSDATSRWMHVGLHQALSVLKSRGVLLATSSKGDAHATLGVWEKADSRLLLTPDDFVLHRITWEAKSAAIADICARLGFAPEQVLFLDDNPVERAEVAAALPGLHVAGGPVHGFRELLLSHPALEGGRRTREAARRTETTRAMLRREELAADVDRDAFLRSLDVEVRVARAGEEHLDRVAELFNRTNQFTTTAWRTTPEELRRVLAEPDARLYTAHVSDRFADYGMTGACLVRGGEVAAFALSCRVIGLDVAVPFLVAAVRDWSGADSALLAGLGGRIAVTDRNTPARELFLNAGFTADGGEGRYVLTDPGRLPELSALPLKVVLGTAAGPGAP
;
A
#
# COMPACT_ATOMS: atom_id res chain seq x y z
N MET A 1 -17.89 -17.20 24.38
CA MET A 1 -16.85 -17.88 25.18
C MET A 1 -16.88 -19.35 24.80
N ASP A 2 -15.76 -19.86 24.33
CA ASP A 2 -15.58 -21.24 23.90
C ASP A 2 -15.09 -22.05 25.11
N PRO A 3 -15.78 -23.12 25.53
CA PRO A 3 -15.40 -23.92 26.70
C PRO A 3 -14.22 -24.87 26.43
N ARG A 4 -13.54 -24.74 25.29
CA ARG A 4 -12.36 -25.52 24.96
C ARG A 4 -11.28 -25.41 26.04
N THR A 5 -10.90 -26.57 26.59
CA THR A 5 -9.73 -26.75 27.44
C THR A 5 -8.48 -26.87 26.58
N PHE A 6 -7.36 -26.39 27.13
CA PHE A 6 -6.04 -26.39 26.54
C PHE A 6 -5.06 -27.04 27.50
N ARG A 7 -3.92 -27.48 26.99
CA ARG A 7 -2.77 -27.89 27.79
C ARG A 7 -1.49 -27.38 27.15
N PHE A 8 -0.41 -27.30 27.91
CA PHE A 8 0.90 -27.13 27.30
C PHE A 8 1.25 -28.33 26.41
N SER A 9 1.98 -28.06 25.34
CA SER A 9 2.42 -29.08 24.37
C SER A 9 3.22 -30.18 25.04
N ALA A 10 3.03 -31.42 24.60
CA ALA A 10 3.84 -32.56 25.05
C ALA A 10 5.33 -32.43 24.65
N PHE A 11 5.66 -31.50 23.75
CA PHE A 11 7.01 -31.21 23.30
C PHE A 11 7.56 -29.88 23.86
N LEU A 12 6.91 -29.32 24.88
CA LEU A 12 7.37 -28.13 25.56
C LEU A 12 8.58 -28.44 26.47
N SER A 13 9.60 -27.59 26.39
CA SER A 13 10.68 -27.46 27.37
C SER A 13 10.63 -26.06 27.98
N THR A 14 10.87 -25.94 29.29
CA THR A 14 10.94 -24.65 29.98
C THR A 14 12.29 -24.43 30.65
N VAL A 15 12.78 -23.18 30.66
CA VAL A 15 14.01 -22.77 31.34
C VAL A 15 13.77 -21.44 32.03
N VAL A 16 14.09 -21.34 33.33
CA VAL A 16 13.99 -20.07 34.06
C VAL A 16 15.29 -19.28 33.91
N LEU A 17 15.14 -17.99 33.62
CA LEU A 17 16.18 -17.01 33.40
C LEU A 17 16.02 -15.88 34.43
N ASP A 18 17.09 -15.14 34.74
CA ASP A 18 17.00 -13.95 35.60
C ASP A 18 16.02 -12.90 35.04
N SER A 19 15.80 -12.92 33.72
CA SER A 19 14.92 -12.02 32.99
C SER A 19 13.50 -12.55 32.78
N GLY A 20 13.19 -13.81 33.09
CA GLY A 20 11.89 -14.41 32.81
C GLY A 20 11.88 -15.93 32.67
N ILE A 21 10.87 -16.48 32.00
CA ILE A 21 10.78 -17.91 31.68
C ILE A 21 10.80 -18.14 30.17
N LEU A 22 11.76 -18.93 29.70
CA LEU A 22 11.86 -19.41 28.32
C LEU A 22 10.98 -20.65 28.15
N LEU A 23 10.08 -20.62 27.17
CA LEU A 23 9.27 -21.73 26.71
C LEU A 23 9.72 -22.11 25.31
N SER A 24 9.98 -23.39 25.05
CA SER A 24 10.51 -23.89 23.79
C SER A 24 9.76 -25.14 23.33
N HIS A 25 9.27 -25.16 22.09
CA HIS A 25 8.72 -26.34 21.44
C HIS A 25 9.78 -26.94 20.50
N GLY A 26 10.33 -28.10 20.85
CA GLY A 26 11.46 -28.71 20.11
C GLY A 26 11.17 -28.98 18.62
N PRO A 27 10.18 -29.83 18.27
CA PRO A 27 9.90 -30.20 16.88
C PRO A 27 9.56 -29.03 15.94
N HIS A 28 8.77 -28.06 16.41
CA HIS A 28 8.43 -26.84 15.66
C HIS A 28 9.45 -25.69 15.83
N GLN A 29 10.51 -25.91 16.61
CA GLN A 29 11.57 -24.95 16.95
C GLN A 29 11.06 -23.55 17.35
N GLN A 30 9.92 -23.51 18.06
CA GLN A 30 9.34 -22.26 18.56
C GLN A 30 9.94 -21.94 19.93
N ARG A 31 10.26 -20.67 20.18
CA ARG A 31 10.82 -20.24 21.47
C ARG A 31 10.27 -18.86 21.85
N ILE A 32 9.97 -18.66 23.13
CA ILE A 32 9.42 -17.40 23.66
C ILE A 32 9.90 -17.20 25.09
N VAL A 33 10.27 -15.99 25.47
CA VAL A 33 10.55 -15.58 26.85
C VAL A 33 9.35 -14.76 27.34
N LEU A 34 8.73 -15.20 28.42
CA LEU A 34 7.76 -14.38 29.16
C LEU A 34 8.49 -13.71 30.32
N ASP A 35 8.13 -12.46 30.65
CA ASP A 35 8.71 -11.75 31.80
C ASP A 35 8.52 -12.53 33.12
N ALA A 36 9.42 -12.29 34.09
CA ALA A 36 9.45 -13.01 35.36
C ALA A 36 8.09 -13.20 36.07
N PRO A 37 7.15 -12.23 36.08
CA PRO A 37 5.84 -12.43 36.70
C PRO A 37 4.99 -13.56 36.10
N TRP A 38 5.25 -13.97 34.86
CA TRP A 38 4.52 -15.04 34.17
C TRP A 38 4.99 -16.45 34.56
N GLU A 39 6.14 -16.58 35.23
CA GLU A 39 6.70 -17.87 35.64
C GLU A 39 5.71 -18.70 36.48
N HIS A 40 5.04 -18.06 37.43
CA HIS A 40 4.10 -18.73 38.33
C HIS A 40 2.93 -19.37 37.58
N LEU A 41 2.35 -18.65 36.61
CA LEU A 41 1.29 -19.17 35.75
C LEU A 41 1.76 -20.39 34.97
N VAL A 42 2.92 -20.28 34.30
CA VAL A 42 3.44 -21.36 33.45
C VAL A 42 3.68 -22.62 34.28
N ARG A 43 4.36 -22.50 35.43
CA ARG A 43 4.63 -23.65 36.31
C ARG A 43 3.37 -24.29 36.89
N THR A 44 2.33 -23.51 37.13
CA THR A 44 1.08 -23.98 37.73
C THR A 44 0.21 -24.72 36.72
N LEU A 45 0.25 -24.28 35.46
CA LEU A 45 -0.55 -24.84 34.37
C LEU A 45 0.19 -25.93 33.57
N ASP A 46 1.51 -26.04 33.69
CA ASP A 46 2.30 -27.09 33.05
C ASP A 46 1.93 -28.47 33.61
N GLY A 47 1.59 -29.40 32.71
CA GLY A 47 1.13 -30.74 33.06
C GLY A 47 -0.36 -30.89 33.41
N ALA A 48 -1.17 -29.84 33.34
CA ALA A 48 -2.62 -29.91 33.59
C ALA A 48 -3.45 -29.23 32.50
N PRO A 49 -4.69 -29.69 32.22
CA PRO A 49 -5.59 -28.98 31.34
C PRO A 49 -6.17 -27.74 32.03
N PHE A 50 -6.34 -26.66 31.26
CA PHE A 50 -6.89 -25.39 31.72
C PHE A 50 -7.77 -24.74 30.66
N ASP A 51 -8.74 -23.93 31.09
CA ASP A 51 -9.50 -23.09 30.17
C ASP A 51 -8.97 -21.65 30.16
N ARG A 52 -9.57 -20.80 29.32
CA ARG A 52 -9.17 -19.38 29.22
C ARG A 52 -9.42 -18.60 30.51
N ALA A 53 -10.41 -18.97 31.32
CA ALA A 53 -10.71 -18.28 32.57
C ALA A 53 -9.67 -18.62 33.64
N ALA A 54 -9.28 -19.89 33.75
CA ALA A 54 -8.20 -20.35 34.62
C ALA A 54 -6.85 -19.72 34.24
N PHE A 55 -6.55 -19.61 32.94
CA PHE A 55 -5.36 -18.91 32.48
C PHE A 55 -5.37 -17.42 32.86
N ALA A 56 -6.49 -16.73 32.63
CA ALA A 56 -6.61 -15.32 32.96
C ALA A 56 -6.57 -15.06 34.47
N ALA A 57 -7.09 -15.96 35.29
CA ALA A 57 -7.08 -15.84 36.75
C ALA A 57 -5.68 -15.95 37.37
N LEU A 58 -4.78 -16.69 36.74
CA LEU A 58 -3.39 -16.85 37.17
C LEU A 58 -2.45 -15.83 36.51
N ALA A 59 -2.94 -15.04 35.55
CA ALA A 59 -2.11 -14.10 34.82
C ALA A 59 -1.69 -12.94 35.72
N PRO A 60 -0.40 -12.55 35.73
CA PRO A 60 0.08 -11.41 36.53
C PRO A 60 -0.51 -10.08 36.05
N ASP A 61 -0.97 -10.02 34.80
CA ASP A 61 -1.66 -8.89 34.19
C ASP A 61 -2.88 -9.41 33.41
N ALA A 62 -4.07 -9.11 33.92
CA ALA A 62 -5.34 -9.52 33.33
C ALA A 62 -5.59 -8.89 31.95
N ALA A 63 -5.04 -7.69 31.67
CA ALA A 63 -5.17 -7.02 30.38
C ALA A 63 -4.27 -7.67 29.31
N ALA A 64 -3.13 -8.22 29.72
CA ALA A 64 -2.19 -8.92 28.83
C ALA A 64 -2.52 -10.41 28.60
N ALA A 65 -3.31 -11.02 29.48
CA ALA A 65 -3.63 -12.45 29.46
C ALA A 65 -4.16 -12.96 28.10
N PRO A 66 -5.11 -12.27 27.41
CA PRO A 66 -5.60 -12.75 26.12
C PRO A 66 -4.52 -12.80 25.03
N ALA A 67 -3.64 -11.81 25.00
CA ALA A 67 -2.57 -11.71 24.00
C ALA A 67 -1.47 -12.75 24.25
N VAL A 68 -1.06 -12.95 25.52
CA VAL A 68 -0.09 -14.01 25.86
C VAL A 68 -0.68 -15.39 25.56
N PHE A 69 -1.95 -15.63 25.90
CA PHE A 69 -2.64 -16.89 25.54
C PHE A 69 -2.61 -17.14 24.03
N ARG A 70 -2.96 -16.11 23.24
CA ARG A 70 -2.92 -16.19 21.77
C ARG A 70 -1.50 -16.48 21.27
N ALA A 71 -0.50 -15.76 21.78
CA ALA A 71 0.90 -15.94 21.38
C ALA A 71 1.43 -17.36 21.65
N LEU A 72 1.05 -17.97 22.77
CA LEU A 72 1.37 -19.36 23.10
C LEU A 72 0.64 -20.35 22.18
N THR A 73 -0.64 -20.10 21.87
CA THR A 73 -1.43 -20.96 20.96
C THR A 73 -0.87 -20.93 19.54
N ASP A 74 -0.53 -19.73 19.05
CA ASP A 74 0.00 -19.51 17.71
C ASP A 74 1.35 -20.18 17.47
N ARG A 75 2.14 -20.30 18.54
CA ARG A 75 3.44 -21.00 18.55
C ARG A 75 3.31 -22.48 18.91
N GLN A 76 2.07 -22.99 19.03
CA GLN A 76 1.77 -24.36 19.44
C GLN A 76 2.43 -24.76 20.77
N LEU A 77 2.74 -23.78 21.63
CA LEU A 77 3.25 -24.01 22.98
C LEU A 77 2.12 -24.47 23.90
N ILE A 78 0.89 -24.03 23.62
CA ILE A 78 -0.34 -24.58 24.18
C ILE A 78 -1.22 -25.08 23.03
N VAL A 79 -1.87 -26.22 23.23
CA VAL A 79 -2.72 -26.90 22.25
C VAL A 79 -4.07 -27.26 22.87
N PRO A 80 -5.14 -27.41 22.09
CA PRO A 80 -6.40 -27.93 22.60
C PRO A 80 -6.19 -29.29 23.28
N ASP A 81 -6.85 -29.51 24.40
CA ASP A 81 -6.75 -30.78 25.12
C ASP A 81 -7.28 -31.94 24.25
N GLY A 82 -6.62 -33.10 24.33
CA GLY A 82 -6.88 -34.23 23.44
C GLY A 82 -6.28 -34.15 22.02
N THR A 83 -5.52 -33.10 21.68
CA THR A 83 -4.77 -33.04 20.41
C THR A 83 -3.71 -34.16 20.34
N ASP A 84 -3.76 -35.01 19.30
CA ASP A 84 -2.72 -36.00 18.99
C ASP A 84 -1.54 -35.32 18.28
N GLU A 85 -0.69 -34.67 19.07
CA GLU A 85 0.48 -33.94 18.59
C GLU A 85 1.48 -34.86 17.87
N ALA A 86 1.57 -36.14 18.25
CA ALA A 86 2.47 -37.10 17.62
C ALA A 86 1.99 -37.52 16.22
N ALA A 87 0.68 -37.66 16.02
CA ALA A 87 0.10 -37.87 14.69
C ALA A 87 0.24 -36.63 13.80
N ALA A 88 -0.04 -35.43 14.34
CA ALA A 88 0.14 -34.17 13.62
C ALA A 88 1.60 -33.98 13.17
N LEU A 89 2.54 -34.26 14.06
CA LEU A 89 3.96 -34.22 13.75
C LEU A 89 4.34 -35.27 12.69
N ARG A 90 3.89 -36.52 12.79
CA ARG A 90 4.12 -37.56 11.76
C ARG A 90 3.54 -37.16 10.40
N ALA A 91 2.33 -36.59 10.37
CA ALA A 91 1.72 -36.10 9.13
C ALA A 91 2.56 -34.98 8.49
N SER A 92 3.16 -34.09 9.30
CA SER A 92 4.08 -33.06 8.78
C SER A 92 5.35 -33.64 8.14
N PHE A 93 5.69 -34.90 8.45
CA PHE A 93 6.81 -35.62 7.85
C PHE A 93 6.41 -36.55 6.69
N ALA A 94 5.11 -36.81 6.47
CA ALA A 94 4.64 -37.84 5.54
C ALA A 94 4.84 -37.50 4.05
N ASP A 95 5.05 -36.23 3.70
CA ASP A 95 5.35 -35.78 2.32
C ASP A 95 6.84 -35.91 1.93
N ARG A 96 7.61 -36.85 2.52
CA ARG A 96 9.08 -36.93 2.37
C ARG A 96 9.60 -38.27 1.83
N PRO A 97 10.57 -38.28 0.89
CA PRO A 97 11.34 -39.49 0.54
C PRO A 97 12.43 -39.80 1.60
N GLU A 98 12.63 -41.09 1.91
CA GLU A 98 13.41 -41.64 3.05
C GLU A 98 14.94 -41.40 3.03
N SER A 99 15.52 -40.73 2.02
CA SER A 99 16.98 -40.73 1.79
C SER A 99 17.72 -39.47 2.25
N SER A 100 17.46 -38.94 3.46
CA SER A 100 18.14 -37.73 3.97
C SER A 100 19.47 -37.99 4.71
N GLY A 101 20.27 -38.95 4.24
CA GLY A 101 21.58 -39.28 4.80
C GLY A 101 22.62 -39.48 3.72
N GLN A 102 23.52 -38.49 3.58
CA GLN A 102 24.69 -38.40 2.68
C GLN A 102 24.44 -38.02 1.21
N ASP A 103 24.93 -36.83 0.82
CA ASP A 103 25.75 -36.64 -0.41
C ASP A 103 26.53 -35.28 -0.34
N PRO A 104 27.87 -35.23 -0.55
CA PRO A 104 28.64 -34.00 -0.74
C PRO A 104 28.47 -33.31 -2.11
N ALA A 105 27.66 -33.82 -3.03
CA ALA A 105 27.52 -33.21 -4.36
C ALA A 105 26.08 -33.22 -4.89
N GLY A 106 25.40 -32.08 -4.79
CA GLY A 106 24.42 -31.64 -5.78
C GLY A 106 23.10 -32.43 -5.90
N ALA A 107 22.20 -32.27 -4.92
CA ALA A 107 20.75 -32.19 -5.15
C ALA A 107 20.05 -31.69 -3.87
N SER A 108 19.32 -30.57 -3.95
CA SER A 108 18.55 -30.04 -2.81
C SER A 108 17.25 -30.83 -2.64
N ALA A 109 17.28 -31.84 -1.78
CA ALA A 109 16.08 -32.46 -1.22
C ALA A 109 15.64 -31.68 0.03
N GLY A 110 14.35 -31.32 0.06
CA GLY A 110 13.58 -30.61 1.08
C GLY A 110 14.28 -30.20 2.37
N SER A 111 14.26 -28.90 2.67
CA SER A 111 14.77 -28.37 3.92
C SER A 111 14.11 -29.09 5.11
N TRP A 112 14.95 -29.74 5.92
CA TRP A 112 14.68 -30.06 7.33
C TRP A 112 14.03 -28.86 8.06
N PRO A 113 13.34 -29.03 9.22
CA PRO A 113 12.72 -27.90 9.89
C PRO A 113 13.78 -26.83 10.04
N VAL A 114 13.58 -25.73 9.32
CA VAL A 114 14.59 -24.70 9.13
C VAL A 114 15.06 -24.31 10.51
N THR A 115 16.35 -24.54 10.80
CA THR A 115 16.93 -24.13 12.08
C THR A 115 16.52 -22.69 12.33
N ARG A 116 15.60 -22.44 13.28
CA ARG A 116 15.20 -21.09 13.66
C ARG A 116 16.34 -20.50 14.47
N TYR A 117 17.17 -19.71 13.80
CA TYR A 117 18.36 -19.08 14.38
C TYR A 117 18.03 -17.89 15.30
N GLY A 118 16.76 -17.49 15.40
CA GLY A 118 16.31 -16.33 16.18
C GLY A 118 16.53 -16.48 17.70
N LEU A 119 16.89 -15.36 18.35
CA LEU A 119 16.74 -15.22 19.79
C LEU A 119 15.25 -15.37 20.16
N PRO A 120 14.91 -15.98 21.30
CA PRO A 120 13.53 -16.17 21.68
C PRO A 120 12.85 -14.82 21.94
N GLN A 121 11.68 -14.61 21.33
CA GLN A 121 10.90 -13.38 21.50
C GLN A 121 10.58 -13.13 22.96
N ARG A 122 10.87 -11.93 23.46
CA ARG A 122 10.44 -11.50 24.79
C ARG A 122 9.09 -10.83 24.74
N LEU A 123 8.07 -11.43 25.34
CA LEU A 123 6.75 -10.83 25.51
C LEU A 123 6.67 -10.12 26.85
N THR A 124 6.58 -8.79 26.77
CA THR A 124 6.37 -7.93 27.94
C THR A 124 4.89 -7.61 28.11
N SER A 125 4.45 -7.39 29.35
CA SER A 125 3.05 -7.05 29.66
C SER A 125 2.58 -5.78 28.92
N ALA A 126 3.49 -4.83 28.64
CA ALA A 126 3.20 -3.61 27.88
C ALA A 126 2.98 -3.85 26.37
N ALA A 127 3.57 -4.89 25.78
CA ALA A 127 3.39 -5.26 24.37
C ALA A 127 2.08 -6.05 24.12
N ALA A 128 1.43 -6.51 25.19
CA ALA A 128 0.34 -7.48 25.19
C ALA A 128 -1.06 -6.86 25.36
N ALA A 129 -1.21 -5.53 25.28
CA ALA A 129 -2.52 -4.88 25.33
C ALA A 129 -3.38 -5.35 24.13
N ASP A 130 -4.40 -6.18 24.41
CA ASP A 130 -5.27 -6.80 23.40
C ASP A 130 -6.05 -5.73 22.63
N ARG A 131 -5.76 -5.58 21.33
CA ARG A 131 -6.49 -4.70 20.40
C ARG A 131 -7.62 -5.43 19.66
N GLY A 132 -8.00 -6.64 20.07
CA GLY A 132 -9.01 -7.46 19.41
C GLY A 132 -8.45 -8.30 18.26
N PRO A 133 -9.29 -9.04 17.51
CA PRO A 133 -8.84 -9.81 16.36
C PRO A 133 -8.45 -8.87 15.22
N GLY A 134 -7.15 -8.60 15.07
CA GLY A 134 -6.61 -7.87 13.93
C GLY A 134 -6.91 -8.54 12.59
N GLU A 135 -6.86 -7.77 11.51
CA GLU A 135 -7.06 -8.30 10.16
C GLU A 135 -5.98 -9.33 9.84
N ARG A 136 -6.37 -10.54 9.41
CA ARG A 136 -5.42 -11.61 9.13
C ARG A 136 -4.64 -11.32 7.86
N VAL A 137 -3.32 -11.46 7.92
CA VAL A 137 -2.41 -11.34 6.78
C VAL A 137 -1.45 -12.51 6.75
N ARG A 138 -1.48 -13.32 5.70
CA ARG A 138 -0.52 -14.41 5.47
C ARG A 138 0.65 -13.91 4.63
N VAL A 139 1.86 -14.13 5.14
CA VAL A 139 3.10 -13.71 4.51
C VAL A 139 3.97 -14.94 4.25
N LEU A 140 4.29 -15.21 2.99
CA LEU A 140 5.29 -16.20 2.62
C LEU A 140 6.64 -15.50 2.47
N LEU A 141 7.62 -15.87 3.29
CA LEU A 141 8.98 -15.36 3.25
C LEU A 141 9.87 -16.35 2.51
N VAL A 142 10.43 -15.93 1.39
CA VAL A 142 11.34 -16.73 0.56
C VAL A 142 12.71 -16.06 0.59
N GLY A 143 13.62 -16.58 1.39
CA GLY A 143 14.90 -15.93 1.62
C GLY A 143 15.82 -16.67 2.59
N GLY A 144 16.94 -16.02 2.91
CA GLY A 144 17.95 -16.58 3.81
C GLY A 144 17.67 -16.27 5.28
N CYS A 145 18.74 -16.23 6.08
CA CYS A 145 18.64 -15.92 7.51
C CYS A 145 17.94 -14.57 7.77
N VAL A 146 18.20 -13.55 6.95
CA VAL A 146 17.62 -12.21 7.09
C VAL A 146 16.09 -12.20 7.09
N THR A 147 15.45 -12.91 6.15
CA THR A 147 13.98 -13.01 6.13
C THR A 147 13.45 -13.76 7.33
N GLN A 148 14.16 -14.79 7.81
CA GLN A 148 13.78 -15.53 9.00
C GLN A 148 13.82 -14.66 10.26
N PHE A 149 14.87 -13.86 10.44
CA PHE A 149 14.99 -12.92 11.56
C PHE A 149 13.99 -11.75 11.48
N THR A 150 13.39 -11.53 10.32
CA THR A 150 12.36 -10.51 10.12
C THR A 150 10.97 -10.98 10.60
N GLU A 151 10.74 -12.29 10.78
CA GLU A 151 9.43 -12.82 11.20
C GLU A 151 8.91 -12.18 12.49
N GLU A 152 9.75 -12.11 13.52
CA GLU A 152 9.33 -11.59 14.83
C GLU A 152 9.05 -10.07 14.80
N PRO A 153 9.95 -9.21 14.28
CA PRO A 153 9.63 -7.81 14.09
C PRO A 153 8.37 -7.57 13.25
N LEU A 154 8.13 -8.43 12.25
CA LEU A 154 6.95 -8.35 11.40
C LEU A 154 5.65 -8.66 12.16
N HIS A 155 5.66 -9.65 13.06
CA HIS A 155 4.52 -9.93 13.93
C HIS A 155 4.28 -8.79 14.92
N ALA A 156 5.34 -8.27 15.54
CA ALA A 156 5.25 -7.20 16.53
C ALA A 156 4.70 -5.91 15.91
N LEU A 157 5.31 -5.44 14.81
CA LEU A 157 4.84 -4.26 14.08
C LEU A 157 3.45 -4.49 13.47
N GLY A 158 3.17 -5.70 12.95
CA GLY A 158 1.84 -6.06 12.46
C GLY A 158 0.77 -5.86 13.53
N HIS A 159 1.01 -6.34 14.75
CA HIS A 159 0.10 -6.18 15.88
C HIS A 159 -0.11 -4.71 16.26
N GLU A 160 0.96 -3.89 16.31
CA GLU A 160 0.86 -2.44 16.55
C GLU A 160 -0.03 -1.75 15.51
N LEU A 161 -0.05 -2.26 14.29
CA LEU A 161 -0.86 -1.77 13.16
C LEU A 161 -2.24 -2.42 13.07
N GLY A 162 -2.63 -3.28 14.02
CA GLY A 162 -3.93 -3.95 14.05
C GLY A 162 -4.06 -5.14 13.09
N LEU A 163 -2.94 -5.76 12.72
CA LEU A 163 -2.88 -6.92 11.82
C LEU A 163 -2.49 -8.20 12.59
N ASP A 164 -3.14 -9.32 12.26
CA ASP A 164 -2.75 -10.67 12.67
C ASP A 164 -1.87 -11.30 11.59
N VAL A 165 -0.57 -11.00 11.64
CA VAL A 165 0.40 -11.47 10.64
C VAL A 165 0.80 -12.92 10.92
N ARG A 166 0.68 -13.77 9.89
CA ARG A 166 1.05 -15.18 9.91
C ARG A 166 2.14 -15.43 8.89
N THR A 167 3.29 -15.93 9.32
CA THR A 167 4.43 -16.16 8.44
C THR A 167 4.63 -17.65 8.14
N GLU A 168 4.97 -17.95 6.90
CA GLU A 168 5.62 -19.21 6.49
C GLU A 168 6.97 -18.84 5.88
N HIS A 169 8.02 -19.60 6.17
CA HIS A 169 9.36 -19.34 5.67
C HIS A 169 9.86 -20.52 4.84
N MET A 170 10.49 -20.23 3.71
CA MET A 170 11.22 -21.21 2.91
C MET A 170 12.51 -20.61 2.34
N TRP A 171 13.48 -21.47 2.08
CA TRP A 171 14.71 -21.06 1.40
C TRP A 171 14.46 -20.89 -0.11
N PRO A 172 15.21 -20.00 -0.79
CA PRO A 172 15.17 -19.91 -2.24
C PRO A 172 15.56 -21.25 -2.87
N GLY A 173 14.75 -21.71 -3.82
CA GLY A 173 14.90 -22.99 -4.48
C GLY A 173 14.37 -22.97 -5.91
N PRO A 174 14.18 -24.13 -6.56
CA PRO A 174 13.63 -24.21 -7.91
C PRO A 174 12.26 -23.54 -8.02
N SER A 175 11.99 -22.86 -9.15
CA SER A 175 10.72 -22.14 -9.40
C SER A 175 9.47 -22.99 -9.18
N ALA A 176 9.53 -24.29 -9.44
CA ALA A 176 8.41 -25.21 -9.22
C ALA A 176 8.05 -25.36 -7.74
N GLU A 177 9.02 -25.29 -6.83
CA GLU A 177 8.79 -25.36 -5.39
C GLU A 177 8.15 -24.07 -4.87
N LEU A 178 8.64 -22.91 -5.34
CA LEU A 178 8.03 -21.61 -5.07
C LEU A 178 6.55 -21.59 -5.48
N ALA A 179 6.25 -22.04 -6.70
CA ALA A 179 4.88 -22.09 -7.21
C ALA A 179 3.98 -23.02 -6.36
N ARG A 180 4.48 -24.19 -5.96
CA ARG A 180 3.74 -25.11 -5.06
C ARG A 180 3.52 -24.49 -3.69
N ALA A 181 4.52 -23.79 -3.14
CA ALA A 181 4.41 -23.14 -1.85
C ALA A 181 3.33 -22.03 -1.88
N ILE A 182 3.37 -21.15 -2.88
CA ILE A 182 2.35 -20.10 -3.06
C ILE A 182 0.95 -20.71 -3.26
N ALA A 183 0.83 -21.76 -4.09
CA ALA A 183 -0.46 -22.42 -4.32
C ALA A 183 -1.03 -23.09 -3.06
N ARG A 184 -0.15 -23.67 -2.22
CA ARG A 184 -0.51 -24.32 -0.94
C ARG A 184 -0.90 -23.31 0.13
N SER A 185 -0.06 -22.30 0.36
CA SER A 185 -0.24 -21.36 1.48
C SER A 185 -1.22 -20.24 1.16
N ARG A 186 -1.42 -19.94 -0.13
CA ARG A 186 -2.25 -18.84 -0.65
C ARG A 186 -1.98 -17.54 0.11
N PRO A 187 -0.73 -17.05 0.08
CA PRO A 187 -0.32 -15.91 0.88
C PRO A 187 -0.97 -14.63 0.37
N ASP A 188 -1.21 -13.69 1.27
CA ASP A 188 -1.63 -12.32 0.91
C ASP A 188 -0.44 -11.51 0.39
N VAL A 189 0.77 -11.84 0.88
CA VAL A 189 2.04 -11.24 0.48
C VAL A 189 3.11 -12.33 0.36
N THR A 190 3.87 -12.34 -0.73
CA THR A 190 5.09 -13.14 -0.82
C THR A 190 6.31 -12.22 -0.89
N VAL A 191 7.25 -12.38 0.03
CA VAL A 191 8.54 -11.69 0.03
C VAL A 191 9.57 -12.61 -0.60
N TYR A 192 10.31 -12.11 -1.57
CA TYR A 192 11.41 -12.79 -2.22
C TYR A 192 12.70 -12.00 -2.03
N GLN A 193 13.56 -12.50 -1.16
CA GLN A 193 14.95 -12.09 -1.04
C GLN A 193 15.79 -13.04 -1.88
N ALA A 194 16.44 -12.52 -2.93
CA ALA A 194 17.36 -13.33 -3.74
C ALA A 194 18.44 -13.92 -2.82
N GLY A 195 18.65 -15.25 -2.92
CA GLY A 195 19.52 -15.99 -2.00
C GLY A 195 20.92 -15.39 -1.96
N VAL A 196 21.31 -14.86 -0.82
CA VAL A 196 22.50 -14.01 -0.70
C VAL A 196 23.79 -14.79 -0.92
N GLN A 197 23.95 -15.99 -0.35
CA GLN A 197 25.23 -16.71 -0.43
C GLN A 197 25.62 -17.13 -1.87
N PRO A 198 24.73 -17.69 -2.70
CA PRO A 198 25.07 -17.96 -4.10
C PRO A 198 25.24 -16.70 -4.95
N PHE A 199 24.55 -15.60 -4.61
CA PHE A 199 24.52 -14.37 -5.41
C PHE A 199 25.59 -13.34 -5.03
N LEU A 200 25.93 -13.16 -3.77
CA LEU A 200 26.83 -12.09 -3.33
C LEU A 200 28.24 -12.60 -3.03
N THR A 201 28.43 -13.83 -2.55
CA THR A 201 29.78 -14.35 -2.25
C THR A 201 30.69 -14.34 -3.48
N GLY A 202 30.17 -14.71 -4.66
CA GLY A 202 30.95 -14.71 -5.90
C GLY A 202 31.38 -13.32 -6.37
N LEU A 203 30.59 -12.27 -6.08
CA LEU A 203 30.85 -10.90 -6.52
C LEU A 203 31.55 -10.03 -5.47
N LEU A 204 31.28 -10.27 -4.18
CA LEU A 204 31.73 -9.44 -3.06
C LEU A 204 32.94 -10.05 -2.37
N ASP A 205 32.86 -11.29 -1.87
CA ASP A 205 33.94 -11.92 -1.07
C ASP A 205 35.20 -12.15 -1.90
N ARG A 206 35.03 -12.55 -3.16
CA ARG A 206 36.13 -12.80 -4.10
C ARG A 206 36.46 -11.61 -4.99
N ALA A 207 35.85 -10.44 -4.77
CA ALA A 207 35.99 -9.27 -5.63
C ALA A 207 37.46 -8.93 -5.93
N HIS A 208 38.31 -8.95 -4.90
CA HIS A 208 39.74 -8.62 -4.96
C HIS A 208 40.60 -9.66 -5.68
N ALA A 209 40.07 -10.87 -5.90
CA ALA A 209 40.82 -12.01 -6.43
C ALA A 209 40.40 -12.39 -7.86
N LEU A 210 39.36 -11.77 -8.42
CA LEU A 210 38.81 -12.06 -9.75
C LEU A 210 39.12 -10.94 -10.72
N GLY A 211 39.49 -11.29 -11.96
CA GLY A 211 39.66 -10.33 -13.04
C GLY A 211 38.33 -9.80 -13.59
N ASP A 212 38.37 -8.65 -14.27
CA ASP A 212 37.18 -7.94 -14.76
C ASP A 212 36.25 -8.79 -15.63
N GLU A 213 36.78 -9.61 -16.54
CA GLU A 213 35.97 -10.48 -17.40
C GLU A 213 35.15 -11.52 -16.59
N GLU A 214 35.74 -12.07 -15.54
CA GLU A 214 35.08 -13.04 -14.67
C GLU A 214 34.01 -12.37 -13.79
N ARG A 215 34.28 -11.17 -13.31
CA ARG A 215 33.32 -10.35 -12.56
C ARG A 215 32.14 -9.94 -13.44
N ALA A 216 32.40 -9.50 -14.67
CA ALA A 216 31.38 -9.17 -15.68
C ALA A 216 30.48 -10.38 -15.97
N ARG A 217 31.08 -11.55 -16.21
CA ARG A 217 30.36 -12.81 -16.46
C ARG A 217 29.48 -13.19 -15.28
N THR A 218 30.02 -13.11 -14.06
CA THR A 218 29.32 -13.45 -12.82
C THR A 218 28.11 -12.51 -12.61
N LEU A 219 28.31 -11.20 -12.79
CA LEU A 219 27.23 -10.21 -12.74
C LEU A 219 26.14 -10.47 -13.78
N GLY A 220 26.53 -10.85 -15.01
CA GLY A 220 25.60 -11.24 -16.07
C GLY A 220 24.76 -12.48 -15.72
N LEU A 221 25.39 -13.52 -15.17
CA LEU A 221 24.69 -14.73 -14.71
C LEU A 221 23.66 -14.42 -13.61
N MET A 222 24.02 -13.55 -12.68
CA MET A 222 23.12 -13.16 -11.59
C MET A 222 21.94 -12.34 -12.07
N LYS A 223 22.15 -11.40 -13.00
CA LYS A 223 21.05 -10.69 -13.67
C LYS A 223 20.10 -11.68 -14.36
N ASN A 224 20.63 -12.66 -15.09
CA ASN A 224 19.78 -13.68 -15.73
C ASN A 224 19.00 -14.50 -14.70
N ALA A 225 19.63 -14.91 -13.61
CA ALA A 225 18.96 -15.65 -12.54
C ALA A 225 17.86 -14.81 -11.85
N LEU A 226 18.10 -13.52 -11.59
CA LEU A 226 17.08 -12.59 -11.09
C LEU A 226 15.91 -12.46 -12.05
N THR A 227 16.17 -12.33 -13.35
CA THR A 227 15.11 -12.27 -14.37
C THR A 227 14.22 -13.52 -14.32
N VAL A 228 14.82 -14.71 -14.24
CA VAL A 228 14.08 -15.98 -14.18
C VAL A 228 13.29 -16.09 -12.88
N ALA A 229 13.89 -15.76 -11.74
CA ALA A 229 13.23 -15.86 -10.44
C ALA A 229 12.07 -14.87 -10.29
N VAL A 230 12.26 -13.60 -10.65
CA VAL A 230 11.20 -12.57 -10.57
C VAL A 230 10.03 -12.91 -11.51
N ARG A 231 10.32 -13.42 -12.71
CA ARG A 231 9.29 -13.90 -13.63
C ARG A 231 8.50 -15.07 -13.04
N ALA A 232 9.19 -16.08 -12.52
CA ALA A 232 8.55 -17.24 -11.92
C ALA A 232 7.69 -16.86 -10.70
N LEU A 233 8.16 -15.92 -9.88
CA LEU A 233 7.39 -15.35 -8.78
C LEU A 233 6.12 -14.67 -9.31
N ALA A 234 6.24 -13.77 -10.29
CA ALA A 234 5.10 -13.06 -10.86
C ALA A 234 4.04 -14.02 -11.42
N GLU A 235 4.47 -15.04 -12.16
CA GLU A 235 3.60 -16.08 -12.73
C GLU A 235 2.91 -16.92 -11.64
N ALA A 236 3.59 -17.20 -10.53
CA ALA A 236 3.06 -18.01 -9.43
C ALA A 236 2.07 -17.27 -8.51
N LEU A 237 2.18 -15.95 -8.40
CA LEU A 237 1.38 -15.14 -7.47
C LEU A 237 -0.10 -15.03 -7.83
N ASP A 238 -0.46 -15.29 -9.11
CA ASP A 238 -1.85 -15.18 -9.61
C ASP A 238 -2.53 -13.86 -9.17
N GLY A 239 -1.79 -12.75 -9.23
CA GLY A 239 -2.27 -11.42 -8.87
C GLY A 239 -2.09 -10.99 -7.39
N SER A 240 -1.70 -11.89 -6.49
CA SER A 240 -1.31 -11.52 -5.11
C SER A 240 -0.04 -10.68 -5.07
N LEU A 241 0.18 -9.94 -3.96
CA LEU A 241 1.31 -9.02 -3.82
C LEU A 241 2.63 -9.78 -3.69
N GLY A 242 3.59 -9.46 -4.56
CA GLY A 242 4.97 -9.89 -4.43
C GLY A 242 5.90 -8.74 -4.07
N LEU A 243 6.77 -8.94 -3.08
CA LEU A 243 7.82 -8.01 -2.68
C LEU A 243 9.17 -8.61 -3.05
N VAL A 244 9.98 -7.90 -3.83
CA VAL A 244 11.29 -8.36 -4.29
C VAL A 244 12.37 -7.46 -3.72
N HIS A 245 13.34 -8.03 -3.02
CA HIS A 245 14.45 -7.26 -2.49
C HIS A 245 15.39 -6.81 -3.62
N ASN A 246 15.83 -5.55 -3.54
CA ASN A 246 17.09 -5.16 -4.15
C ASN A 246 18.24 -5.44 -3.15
N PHE A 247 19.44 -4.92 -3.41
CA PHE A 247 20.62 -5.16 -2.59
C PHE A 247 21.06 -3.89 -1.88
N GLY A 248 21.24 -3.96 -0.56
CA GLY A 248 21.93 -2.90 0.19
C GLY A 248 23.44 -2.94 -0.05
N PRO A 249 24.12 -1.78 -0.20
CA PRO A 249 25.57 -1.76 -0.30
C PRO A 249 26.22 -2.10 1.05
N PRO A 250 27.33 -2.87 1.08
CA PRO A 250 28.07 -3.15 2.30
C PRO A 250 28.69 -1.88 2.90
N ALA A 251 28.93 -1.88 4.21
CA ALA A 251 29.61 -0.80 4.91
C ALA A 251 31.07 -0.64 4.47
N LEU A 252 31.72 -1.75 4.09
CA LEU A 252 33.11 -1.78 3.65
C LEU A 252 33.25 -2.23 2.19
N SER A 253 34.33 -1.78 1.54
CA SER A 253 34.77 -2.31 0.24
C SER A 253 36.14 -2.97 0.40
N PRO A 254 36.38 -4.13 -0.24
CA PRO A 254 37.71 -4.75 -0.28
C PRO A 254 38.74 -3.88 -1.02
N PHE A 255 38.30 -2.90 -1.81
CA PHE A 255 39.15 -1.93 -2.52
C PHE A 255 39.31 -0.61 -1.75
N GLY A 256 38.73 -0.52 -0.55
CA GLY A 256 38.79 0.67 0.31
C GLY A 256 38.28 1.93 -0.40
N ARG A 257 39.02 3.02 -0.26
CA ARG A 257 38.65 4.32 -0.86
C ARG A 257 38.81 4.38 -2.38
N PHE A 258 39.49 3.40 -2.98
CA PHE A 258 39.75 3.34 -4.43
C PHE A 258 38.74 2.46 -5.18
N ASP A 259 37.66 2.00 -4.53
CA ASP A 259 36.57 1.25 -5.18
C ASP A 259 36.01 1.93 -6.44
N PHE A 260 36.01 3.27 -6.48
CA PHE A 260 35.56 4.03 -7.65
C PHE A 260 36.47 3.89 -8.89
N ALA A 261 37.72 3.48 -8.70
CA ALA A 261 38.70 3.27 -9.77
C ALA A 261 38.65 1.84 -10.33
N GLU A 262 37.94 0.93 -9.67
CA GLU A 262 37.73 -0.43 -10.11
C GLU A 262 36.60 -0.50 -11.14
N GLU A 263 36.86 -1.13 -12.30
CA GLU A 263 35.84 -1.28 -13.35
C GLU A 263 34.59 -1.98 -12.81
N PHE A 264 34.75 -2.95 -11.91
CA PHE A 264 33.65 -3.64 -11.22
C PHE A 264 33.59 -3.34 -9.72
N GLY A 265 33.93 -2.14 -9.25
CA GLY A 265 33.80 -1.75 -7.83
C GLY A 265 32.43 -2.10 -7.22
N LEU A 266 32.37 -2.33 -5.90
CA LEU A 266 31.14 -2.79 -5.23
C LEU A 266 29.97 -1.83 -5.45
N ARG A 267 30.25 -0.52 -5.46
CA ARG A 267 29.22 0.51 -5.72
C ARG A 267 28.54 0.33 -7.08
N ARG A 268 29.32 0.05 -8.13
CA ARG A 268 28.79 -0.18 -9.47
C ARG A 268 28.01 -1.49 -9.53
N VAL A 269 28.56 -2.56 -8.95
CA VAL A 269 27.91 -3.88 -8.95
C VAL A 269 26.53 -3.82 -8.30
N VAL A 270 26.42 -3.22 -7.11
CA VAL A 270 25.14 -3.04 -6.41
C VAL A 270 24.19 -2.19 -7.24
N ALA A 271 24.64 -1.04 -7.76
CA ALA A 271 23.81 -0.19 -8.62
C ALA A 271 23.29 -0.91 -9.87
N GLU A 272 24.14 -1.72 -10.53
CA GLU A 272 23.75 -2.48 -11.71
C GLU A 272 22.77 -3.62 -11.42
N LEU A 273 22.90 -4.28 -10.27
CA LEU A 273 21.94 -5.29 -9.80
C LEU A 273 20.62 -4.64 -9.42
N ASN A 274 20.62 -3.56 -8.64
CA ASN A 274 19.41 -2.84 -8.23
C ASN A 274 18.65 -2.30 -9.43
N ALA A 275 19.34 -1.67 -10.39
CA ALA A 275 18.72 -1.22 -11.64
C ALA A 275 18.16 -2.38 -12.48
N HIS A 276 18.75 -3.58 -12.38
CA HIS A 276 18.21 -4.76 -13.04
C HIS A 276 16.94 -5.28 -12.36
N VAL A 277 16.93 -5.38 -11.02
CA VAL A 277 15.75 -5.73 -10.23
C VAL A 277 14.58 -4.80 -10.56
N ASP A 278 14.81 -3.49 -10.59
CA ASP A 278 13.81 -2.49 -10.98
C ASP A 278 13.19 -2.77 -12.35
N ARG A 279 14.01 -3.13 -13.35
CA ARG A 279 13.55 -3.45 -14.71
C ARG A 279 12.73 -4.74 -14.77
N CYS A 280 13.06 -5.73 -13.94
CA CYS A 280 12.31 -6.97 -13.85
C CYS A 280 10.96 -6.74 -13.16
N VAL A 281 10.96 -6.06 -12.02
CA VAL A 281 9.78 -5.84 -11.17
C VAL A 281 8.78 -4.89 -11.84
N ARG A 282 9.23 -3.80 -12.47
CA ARG A 282 8.34 -2.79 -13.09
C ARG A 282 7.41 -3.34 -14.17
N ARG A 283 7.70 -4.53 -14.72
CA ARG A 283 6.87 -5.21 -15.74
C ARG A 283 5.57 -5.79 -15.19
N TYR A 284 5.46 -5.95 -13.87
CA TYR A 284 4.34 -6.62 -13.24
C TYR A 284 3.66 -5.66 -12.24
N ALA A 285 2.34 -5.49 -12.37
CA ALA A 285 1.59 -4.52 -11.57
C ALA A 285 1.46 -4.93 -10.09
N ASN A 286 1.52 -6.23 -9.80
CA ASN A 286 1.41 -6.82 -8.47
C ASN A 286 2.77 -7.01 -7.77
N LEU A 287 3.88 -6.58 -8.38
CA LEU A 287 5.20 -6.62 -7.76
C LEU A 287 5.67 -5.24 -7.29
N MET A 288 6.35 -5.21 -6.13
CA MET A 288 7.00 -4.04 -5.57
C MET A 288 8.44 -4.36 -5.16
N VAL A 289 9.32 -3.36 -5.17
CA VAL A 289 10.71 -3.49 -4.71
C VAL A 289 10.77 -3.14 -3.23
N VAL A 290 11.43 -4.00 -2.44
CA VAL A 290 11.91 -3.68 -1.10
C VAL A 290 13.29 -3.06 -1.28
N ASP A 291 13.39 -1.75 -1.02
CA ASP A 291 14.58 -0.97 -1.29
C ASP A 291 15.56 -0.98 -0.10
N GLU A 292 16.35 -2.05 0.00
CA GLU A 292 17.41 -2.19 0.99
C GLU A 292 18.46 -1.07 0.88
N GLU A 293 18.79 -0.62 -0.33
CA GLU A 293 19.73 0.49 -0.53
C GLU A 293 19.23 1.78 0.15
N ARG A 294 17.92 2.06 0.06
CA ARG A 294 17.30 3.17 0.81
C ARG A 294 17.30 2.94 2.31
N LEU A 295 17.06 1.72 2.79
CA LEU A 295 17.13 1.41 4.23
C LEU A 295 18.54 1.65 4.77
N VAL A 296 19.56 1.23 4.02
CA VAL A 296 20.98 1.46 4.31
C VAL A 296 21.30 2.95 4.32
N ALA A 297 20.81 3.72 3.35
CA ALA A 297 21.01 5.17 3.32
C ALA A 297 20.34 5.87 4.52
N ARG A 298 19.21 5.35 4.99
CA ARG A 298 18.44 5.93 6.12
C ARG A 298 19.04 5.60 7.48
N TYR A 299 19.42 4.34 7.70
CA TYR A 299 19.83 3.85 9.01
C TYR A 299 21.35 3.62 9.14
N GLY A 300 22.07 3.61 8.01
CA GLY A 300 23.51 3.33 7.93
C GLY A 300 23.81 1.83 7.81
N ALA A 301 24.66 1.46 6.84
CA ALA A 301 25.10 0.07 6.66
C ALA A 301 25.69 -0.56 7.94
N PRO A 302 26.57 0.12 8.72
CA PRO A 302 27.11 -0.46 9.96
C PRO A 302 26.08 -0.81 11.02
N ALA A 303 24.93 -0.13 11.03
CA ALA A 303 23.86 -0.40 11.99
C ALA A 303 22.98 -1.56 11.54
N LEU A 304 22.88 -1.79 10.22
CA LEU A 304 22.01 -2.80 9.64
C LEU A 304 22.73 -4.10 9.35
N PHE A 305 23.94 -4.06 8.81
CA PHE A 305 24.65 -5.23 8.30
C PHE A 305 25.82 -5.67 9.18
N ASP A 306 26.25 -6.90 8.98
CA ASP A 306 27.33 -7.55 9.72
C ASP A 306 28.67 -7.58 9.00
N ASP A 307 28.80 -6.90 7.86
CA ASP A 307 29.98 -6.93 6.99
C ASP A 307 31.25 -6.28 7.61
N LEU A 308 31.13 -5.72 8.82
CA LEU A 308 32.27 -5.33 9.65
C LEU A 308 32.96 -6.51 10.34
N VAL A 309 32.25 -7.64 10.48
CA VAL A 309 32.69 -8.82 11.24
C VAL A 309 32.65 -10.07 10.36
N PHE A 310 31.63 -10.21 9.51
CA PHE A 310 31.41 -11.36 8.64
C PHE A 310 31.86 -11.07 7.19
N PRO A 311 32.07 -12.10 6.36
CA PRO A 311 32.30 -11.91 4.92
C PRO A 311 31.17 -11.12 4.26
N PHE A 312 31.52 -10.25 3.29
CA PHE A 312 30.57 -9.40 2.56
C PHE A 312 29.38 -10.16 1.96
N GLY A 313 29.61 -11.38 1.46
CA GLY A 313 28.59 -12.23 0.87
C GLY A 313 27.60 -12.86 1.86
N HIS A 314 27.83 -12.71 3.17
CA HIS A 314 26.88 -13.16 4.20
C HIS A 314 25.61 -12.30 4.20
N HIS A 315 25.76 -10.97 4.09
CA HIS A 315 24.67 -9.98 4.05
C HIS A 315 23.63 -10.23 5.14
N GLY A 316 24.11 -10.46 6.36
CA GLY A 316 23.26 -10.68 7.53
C GLY A 316 23.01 -9.37 8.27
N GLY A 317 22.18 -9.42 9.31
CA GLY A 317 22.00 -8.25 10.16
C GLY A 317 23.14 -8.07 11.16
N SER A 318 23.36 -6.83 11.58
CA SER A 318 24.39 -6.48 12.57
C SER A 318 24.33 -7.35 13.83
N VAL A 319 25.50 -7.57 14.42
CA VAL A 319 25.71 -8.41 15.60
C VAL A 319 26.32 -7.59 16.74
N ASP A 320 26.09 -8.01 17.97
CA ASP A 320 26.94 -7.70 19.12
C ASP A 320 28.27 -8.48 19.02
N PRO A 321 29.40 -7.80 18.75
CA PRO A 321 30.69 -8.47 18.61
C PRO A 321 31.19 -9.11 19.91
N LEU A 322 30.54 -8.86 21.05
CA LEU A 322 30.88 -9.46 22.34
C LEU A 322 30.13 -10.78 22.61
N ASP A 323 29.16 -11.17 21.78
CA ASP A 323 28.42 -12.43 21.92
C ASP A 323 28.79 -13.41 20.80
N GLU A 324 29.60 -14.42 21.10
CA GLU A 324 30.03 -15.42 20.12
C GLU A 324 28.91 -16.43 19.73
N ARG A 325 27.72 -16.36 20.35
CA ARG A 325 26.58 -17.21 19.99
C ARG A 325 25.90 -16.66 18.73
N PRO A 326 25.19 -17.47 17.93
CA PRO A 326 24.39 -16.97 16.83
C PRO A 326 23.32 -16.00 17.34
N HIS A 327 23.43 -14.74 16.94
CA HIS A 327 22.46 -13.71 17.27
C HIS A 327 22.45 -12.67 16.16
N GLN A 328 21.34 -11.95 16.03
CA GLN A 328 21.21 -10.81 15.13
C GLN A 328 20.53 -9.70 15.91
N LEU A 329 21.09 -8.50 15.86
CA LEU A 329 20.45 -7.31 16.42
C LEU A 329 19.18 -6.99 15.63
N PRO A 330 18.13 -6.46 16.30
CA PRO A 330 16.81 -6.35 15.69
C PRO A 330 16.72 -5.25 14.60
N ALA A 331 17.77 -4.46 14.38
CA ALA A 331 17.71 -3.26 13.53
C ALA A 331 17.31 -3.58 12.08
N LEU A 332 18.01 -4.50 11.41
CA LEU A 332 17.68 -4.90 10.04
C LEU A 332 16.30 -5.54 9.94
N GLY A 333 15.99 -6.48 10.84
CA GLY A 333 14.69 -7.15 10.87
C GLY A 333 13.52 -6.18 11.09
N ARG A 334 13.67 -5.19 11.99
CA ARG A 334 12.66 -4.14 12.21
C ARG A 334 12.53 -3.22 11.00
N ALA A 335 13.63 -2.83 10.36
CA ALA A 335 13.60 -1.99 9.17
C ALA A 335 12.88 -2.69 8.01
N LEU A 336 13.22 -3.96 7.75
CA LEU A 336 12.58 -4.78 6.72
C LEU A 336 11.10 -5.05 7.02
N ALA A 337 10.77 -5.41 8.26
CA ALA A 337 9.38 -5.63 8.67
C ALA A 337 8.52 -4.37 8.47
N GLY A 338 9.03 -3.20 8.87
CA GLY A 338 8.37 -1.91 8.62
C GLY A 338 8.15 -1.67 7.13
N GLU A 339 9.14 -1.98 6.31
CA GLU A 339 9.08 -1.84 4.86
C GLU A 339 8.04 -2.78 4.21
N TYR A 340 7.97 -4.04 4.65
CA TYR A 340 6.98 -5.00 4.14
C TYR A 340 5.55 -4.54 4.45
N LEU A 341 5.32 -4.05 5.67
CA LEU A 341 4.01 -3.55 6.09
C LEU A 341 3.64 -2.23 5.38
N ALA A 342 4.63 -1.36 5.12
CA ALA A 342 4.44 -0.16 4.32
C ALA A 342 4.05 -0.52 2.87
N CYS A 343 4.76 -1.45 2.24
CA CYS A 343 4.44 -1.96 0.91
C CYS A 343 3.04 -2.56 0.85
N LEU A 344 2.66 -3.38 1.83
CA LEU A 344 1.32 -3.96 1.93
C LEU A 344 0.23 -2.90 2.00
N ARG A 345 0.42 -1.89 2.85
CA ARG A 345 -0.52 -0.76 2.99
C ARG A 345 -0.64 0.03 1.70
N ALA A 346 0.49 0.33 1.06
CA ALA A 346 0.54 1.03 -0.22
C ALA A 346 -0.21 0.24 -1.32
N HIS A 347 0.01 -1.07 -1.40
CA HIS A 347 -0.65 -1.96 -2.37
C HIS A 347 -2.17 -2.03 -2.15
N ARG A 348 -2.62 -2.19 -0.90
CA ARG A 348 -4.05 -2.23 -0.56
C ARG A 348 -4.74 -0.86 -0.66
N ALA A 349 -3.98 0.22 -0.77
CA ALA A 349 -4.46 1.60 -0.65
C ALA A 349 -5.28 1.85 0.63
N ALA A 350 -5.04 1.06 1.68
CA ALA A 350 -5.75 1.13 2.96
C ALA A 350 -5.29 2.36 3.74
N GLY A 351 -6.24 3.12 4.30
CA GLY A 351 -5.93 4.34 5.06
C GLY A 351 -5.23 5.43 4.25
N ARG A 352 -5.36 5.44 2.91
CA ARG A 352 -4.65 6.39 2.05
C ARG A 352 -5.10 7.83 2.30
N ILE A 353 -4.14 8.70 2.59
CA ILE A 353 -4.35 10.15 2.67
C ILE A 353 -4.41 10.71 1.24
N LYS A 354 -5.47 11.46 0.96
CA LYS A 354 -5.77 12.04 -0.35
C LYS A 354 -5.75 13.56 -0.35
N LEU A 355 -5.78 14.16 0.84
CA LEU A 355 -5.78 15.60 1.07
C LEU A 355 -4.79 15.92 2.20
N VAL A 356 -3.96 16.92 1.98
CA VAL A 356 -3.22 17.59 3.05
C VAL A 356 -3.83 18.97 3.26
N VAL A 357 -4.31 19.23 4.46
CA VAL A 357 -4.71 20.57 4.91
C VAL A 357 -3.57 21.15 5.72
N THR A 358 -3.14 22.36 5.41
CA THR A 358 -2.04 23.01 6.12
C THR A 358 -2.50 24.36 6.68
N ASP A 359 -2.02 24.68 7.87
CA ASP A 359 -1.90 26.07 8.29
C ASP A 359 -0.89 26.82 7.41
N LEU A 360 -0.93 28.14 7.48
CA LEU A 360 -0.09 29.05 6.70
C LEU A 360 0.98 29.69 7.58
N ASP A 361 0.58 30.65 8.41
CA ASP A 361 1.46 31.38 9.32
C ASP A 361 2.08 30.42 10.36
N GLY A 362 3.38 30.55 10.63
CA GLY A 362 4.13 29.63 11.49
C GLY A 362 4.41 28.23 10.90
N THR A 363 3.67 27.81 9.86
CA THR A 363 3.74 26.47 9.27
C THR A 363 4.37 26.47 7.87
N LEU A 364 3.71 27.02 6.85
CA LEU A 364 4.27 27.10 5.48
C LEU A 364 5.40 28.13 5.38
N TRP A 365 5.35 29.16 6.20
CA TRP A 365 6.37 30.20 6.31
C TRP A 365 6.53 30.61 7.78
N PRO A 366 7.66 31.25 8.14
CA PRO A 366 7.83 31.74 9.50
C PRO A 366 6.99 33.00 9.72
N GLY A 367 6.53 33.20 10.96
CA GLY A 367 5.82 34.42 11.35
C GLY A 367 4.45 34.56 10.69
N ILE A 368 4.00 35.81 10.56
CA ILE A 368 2.68 36.18 10.01
C ILE A 368 2.89 36.89 8.68
N ALA A 369 2.46 36.30 7.56
CA ALA A 369 2.74 36.84 6.23
C ALA A 369 2.20 38.26 6.02
N ALA A 370 1.05 38.60 6.62
CA ALA A 370 0.46 39.93 6.52
C ALA A 370 1.32 41.02 7.18
N ASP A 371 2.06 40.67 8.23
CA ASP A 371 2.89 41.59 9.01
C ASP A 371 4.34 41.59 8.53
N ASP A 372 4.91 40.39 8.33
CA ASP A 372 6.33 40.17 8.06
C ASP A 372 6.65 40.11 6.56
N GLY A 373 5.65 39.87 5.71
CA GLY A 373 5.83 39.61 4.29
C GLY A 373 6.68 38.37 4.02
N PHE A 374 7.32 38.33 2.85
CA PHE A 374 8.15 37.20 2.40
C PHE A 374 9.65 37.48 2.39
N GLY A 375 10.12 38.52 3.08
CA GLY A 375 11.55 38.85 3.16
C GLY A 375 12.42 37.75 3.78
N TRP A 376 11.82 36.82 4.52
CA TRP A 376 12.48 35.62 5.04
C TRP A 376 13.08 34.74 3.94
N LEU A 377 12.56 34.83 2.71
CA LEU A 377 13.11 34.15 1.54
C LEU A 377 14.53 34.58 1.19
N ASP A 378 14.96 35.77 1.60
CA ASP A 378 16.32 36.26 1.33
C ASP A 378 17.28 35.96 2.48
N SER A 379 16.80 35.40 3.59
CA SER A 379 17.64 35.02 4.74
C SER A 379 18.48 33.77 4.45
N ASP A 380 19.63 33.61 5.12
CA ASP A 380 20.40 32.35 5.12
C ASP A 380 20.14 31.52 6.41
N ALA A 381 18.96 31.70 7.00
CA ALA A 381 18.59 31.04 8.24
C ALA A 381 18.12 29.59 7.99
N THR A 382 18.37 28.71 8.95
CA THR A 382 17.84 27.33 8.93
C THR A 382 16.31 27.29 8.77
N SER A 383 15.60 28.28 9.32
CA SER A 383 14.14 28.41 9.19
C SER A 383 13.70 28.52 7.72
N ARG A 384 14.39 29.32 6.89
CA ARG A 384 14.08 29.42 5.45
C ARG A 384 14.10 28.06 4.79
N TRP A 385 15.18 27.31 4.97
CA TRP A 385 15.38 26.02 4.33
C TRP A 385 14.37 24.97 4.81
N MET A 386 13.93 25.06 6.06
CA MET A 386 12.87 24.22 6.62
C MET A 386 11.52 24.46 5.91
N HIS A 387 11.08 25.71 5.82
CA HIS A 387 9.81 26.07 5.18
C HIS A 387 9.82 25.82 3.66
N VAL A 388 10.92 26.14 2.97
CA VAL A 388 11.11 25.77 1.55
C VAL A 388 11.08 24.24 1.37
N GLY A 389 11.68 23.49 2.30
CA GLY A 389 11.63 22.04 2.30
C GLY A 389 10.21 21.47 2.46
N LEU A 390 9.33 22.15 3.21
CA LEU A 390 7.92 21.81 3.35
C LEU A 390 7.15 22.08 2.06
N HIS A 391 7.32 23.26 1.44
CA HIS A 391 6.76 23.57 0.12
C HIS A 391 7.15 22.53 -0.93
N GLN A 392 8.43 22.12 -0.96
CA GLN A 392 8.89 21.07 -1.86
C GLN A 392 8.20 19.73 -1.59
N ALA A 393 8.04 19.33 -0.31
CA ALA A 393 7.37 18.07 0.04
C ALA A 393 5.90 18.05 -0.41
N LEU A 394 5.18 19.14 -0.15
CA LEU A 394 3.79 19.31 -0.59
C LEU A 394 3.67 19.32 -2.12
N SER A 395 4.61 19.95 -2.83
CA SER A 395 4.69 19.92 -4.30
C SER A 395 4.89 18.49 -4.84
N VAL A 396 5.77 17.70 -4.21
CA VAL A 396 5.97 16.29 -4.56
C VAL A 396 4.67 15.49 -4.39
N LEU A 397 3.97 15.67 -3.28
CA LEU A 397 2.68 15.02 -3.03
C LEU A 397 1.60 15.47 -4.02
N LYS A 398 1.52 16.76 -4.32
CA LYS A 398 0.65 17.32 -5.36
C LYS A 398 0.89 16.65 -6.71
N SER A 399 2.16 16.47 -7.10
CA SER A 399 2.51 15.82 -8.37
C SER A 399 2.10 14.35 -8.45
N ARG A 400 1.89 13.70 -7.29
CA ARG A 400 1.36 12.33 -7.14
C ARG A 400 -0.17 12.31 -6.96
N GLY A 401 -0.81 13.48 -7.07
CA GLY A 401 -2.26 13.63 -7.04
C GLY A 401 -2.86 13.72 -5.64
N VAL A 402 -2.07 14.01 -4.60
CA VAL A 402 -2.61 14.44 -3.30
C VAL A 402 -3.10 15.88 -3.46
N LEU A 403 -4.33 16.17 -3.02
CA LEU A 403 -4.85 17.53 -3.04
C LEU A 403 -4.31 18.32 -1.85
N LEU A 404 -4.18 19.63 -2.01
CA LEU A 404 -3.76 20.54 -0.96
C LEU A 404 -4.89 21.53 -0.65
N ALA A 405 -5.15 21.81 0.61
CA ALA A 405 -6.03 22.90 1.04
C ALA A 405 -5.42 23.65 2.22
N THR A 406 -5.94 24.85 2.51
CA THR A 406 -5.44 25.66 3.64
C THR A 406 -6.52 25.84 4.69
N SER A 407 -6.14 25.75 5.95
CA SER A 407 -6.97 26.12 7.12
C SER A 407 -6.12 26.95 8.06
N SER A 408 -6.33 28.27 8.04
CA SER A 408 -5.52 29.24 8.76
C SER A 408 -6.37 30.34 9.37
N LYS A 409 -5.85 31.02 10.39
CA LYS A 409 -6.52 32.14 11.05
C LYS A 409 -6.00 33.45 10.51
N GLY A 410 -6.88 34.26 9.93
CA GLY A 410 -6.49 35.55 9.38
C GLY A 410 -7.53 36.16 8.44
N ASP A 411 -7.12 37.21 7.73
CA ASP A 411 -7.89 37.81 6.64
C ASP A 411 -7.49 37.19 5.30
N ALA A 412 -8.43 36.53 4.63
CA ALA A 412 -8.16 35.81 3.39
C ALA A 412 -7.61 36.71 2.27
N HIS A 413 -8.14 37.93 2.14
CA HIS A 413 -7.73 38.84 1.07
C HIS A 413 -6.29 39.35 1.28
N ALA A 414 -5.95 39.74 2.50
CA ALA A 414 -4.62 40.18 2.88
C ALA A 414 -3.59 39.04 2.72
N THR A 415 -3.84 37.87 3.29
CA THR A 415 -2.90 36.74 3.24
C THR A 415 -2.67 36.26 1.81
N LEU A 416 -3.74 36.05 1.03
CA LEU A 416 -3.60 35.63 -0.37
C LEU A 416 -2.94 36.71 -1.22
N GLY A 417 -3.31 37.97 -1.04
CA GLY A 417 -2.74 39.09 -1.81
C GLY A 417 -1.24 39.30 -1.56
N VAL A 418 -0.73 39.00 -0.37
CA VAL A 418 0.72 39.03 -0.08
C VAL A 418 1.41 37.77 -0.63
N TRP A 419 0.78 36.60 -0.49
CA TRP A 419 1.32 35.34 -1.00
C TRP A 419 1.45 35.33 -2.53
N GLU A 420 0.48 35.86 -3.28
CA GLU A 420 0.54 36.00 -4.74
C GLU A 420 1.73 36.87 -5.19
N LYS A 421 2.12 37.87 -4.38
CA LYS A 421 3.23 38.79 -4.68
C LYS A 421 4.60 38.23 -4.33
N ALA A 422 4.68 37.12 -3.60
CA ALA A 422 5.96 36.53 -3.18
C ALA A 422 6.81 36.00 -4.35
N ASP A 423 6.23 35.93 -5.58
CA ASP A 423 6.81 35.53 -6.88
C ASP A 423 8.17 34.82 -6.80
N SER A 424 8.14 33.60 -6.23
CA SER A 424 9.31 32.76 -6.04
C SER A 424 9.00 31.34 -6.48
N ARG A 425 9.83 30.81 -7.38
CA ARG A 425 9.73 29.42 -7.85
C ARG A 425 9.97 28.37 -6.75
N LEU A 426 10.46 28.80 -5.59
CA LEU A 426 10.67 27.93 -4.44
C LEU A 426 9.39 27.70 -3.63
N LEU A 427 8.39 28.57 -3.79
CA LEU A 427 7.14 28.49 -3.06
C LEU A 427 6.05 27.87 -3.91
N LEU A 428 5.13 27.19 -3.22
CA LEU A 428 3.80 26.96 -3.78
C LEU A 428 3.05 28.28 -3.84
N THR A 429 2.17 28.41 -4.80
CA THR A 429 1.24 29.52 -5.01
C THR A 429 -0.15 29.16 -4.47
N PRO A 430 -1.05 30.13 -4.27
CA PRO A 430 -2.44 29.83 -3.92
C PRO A 430 -3.12 28.85 -4.90
N ASP A 431 -2.79 28.93 -6.19
CA ASP A 431 -3.33 28.04 -7.23
C ASP A 431 -2.89 26.57 -7.08
N ASP A 432 -1.87 26.30 -6.24
CA ASP A 432 -1.49 24.93 -5.89
C ASP A 432 -2.46 24.26 -4.92
N PHE A 433 -3.37 25.01 -4.31
CA PHE A 433 -4.35 24.55 -3.34
C PHE A 433 -5.75 24.54 -3.96
N VAL A 434 -6.58 23.55 -3.65
CA VAL A 434 -7.93 23.46 -4.20
C VAL A 434 -8.93 24.34 -3.45
N LEU A 435 -8.67 24.62 -2.17
CA LEU A 435 -9.53 25.42 -1.30
C LEU A 435 -8.71 26.20 -0.29
N HIS A 436 -9.20 27.39 0.05
CA HIS A 436 -8.68 28.21 1.15
C HIS A 436 -9.77 28.49 2.18
N ARG A 437 -9.46 28.19 3.45
CA ARG A 437 -10.23 28.59 4.61
C ARG A 437 -9.33 29.42 5.52
N ILE A 438 -9.26 30.71 5.22
CA ILE A 438 -8.50 31.70 5.99
C ILE A 438 -9.54 32.57 6.71
N THR A 439 -9.90 32.17 7.93
CA THR A 439 -10.99 32.78 8.71
C THR A 439 -10.69 32.66 10.20
N TRP A 440 -11.42 33.40 11.04
CA TRP A 440 -11.28 33.33 12.51
C TRP A 440 -12.13 32.22 13.15
N GLU A 441 -12.73 31.34 12.35
CA GLU A 441 -13.51 30.20 12.84
C GLU A 441 -12.59 29.10 13.40
N ALA A 442 -13.18 28.11 14.08
CA ALA A 442 -12.43 26.94 14.55
C ALA A 442 -11.86 26.15 13.36
N LYS A 443 -10.59 25.72 13.44
CA LYS A 443 -9.94 24.98 12.35
C LYS A 443 -10.64 23.65 12.09
N SER A 444 -11.16 22.98 13.12
CA SER A 444 -12.00 21.79 12.94
C SER A 444 -13.22 22.02 12.05
N ALA A 445 -13.94 23.13 12.24
CA ALA A 445 -15.12 23.48 11.44
C ALA A 445 -14.74 23.77 9.98
N ALA A 446 -13.65 24.53 9.77
CA ALA A 446 -13.11 24.80 8.45
C ALA A 446 -12.68 23.51 7.72
N ILE A 447 -12.00 22.60 8.41
CA ILE A 447 -11.57 21.32 7.85
C ILE A 447 -12.77 20.42 7.55
N ALA A 448 -13.80 20.40 8.41
CA ALA A 448 -15.03 19.65 8.17
C ALA A 448 -15.74 20.11 6.89
N ASP A 449 -15.83 21.42 6.65
CA ASP A 449 -16.38 21.97 5.39
C ASP A 449 -15.52 21.58 4.17
N ILE A 450 -14.18 21.65 4.29
CA ILE A 450 -13.27 21.20 3.22
C ILE A 450 -13.53 19.72 2.89
N CYS A 451 -13.63 18.85 3.91
CA CYS A 451 -13.94 17.44 3.76
C CYS A 451 -15.27 17.23 3.03
N ALA A 452 -16.32 17.95 3.44
CA ALA A 452 -17.65 17.86 2.84
C ALA A 452 -17.64 18.26 1.37
N ARG A 453 -17.05 19.41 1.03
CA ARG A 453 -16.96 19.91 -0.36
C ARG A 453 -16.16 18.99 -1.29
N LEU A 454 -15.10 18.37 -0.77
CA LEU A 454 -14.25 17.47 -1.55
C LEU A 454 -14.73 16.00 -1.51
N GLY A 455 -15.73 15.68 -0.69
CA GLY A 455 -16.22 14.32 -0.48
C GLY A 455 -15.17 13.38 0.12
N PHE A 456 -14.30 13.88 1.00
CA PHE A 456 -13.32 13.08 1.74
C PHE A 456 -13.79 12.77 3.15
N ALA A 457 -13.51 11.55 3.59
CA ALA A 457 -13.68 11.18 4.99
C ALA A 457 -12.47 11.68 5.81
N PRO A 458 -12.63 11.99 7.11
CA PRO A 458 -11.54 12.50 7.96
C PRO A 458 -10.27 11.65 7.90
N GLU A 459 -10.39 10.32 7.83
CA GLU A 459 -9.26 9.37 7.76
C GLU A 459 -8.46 9.46 6.45
N GLN A 460 -8.93 10.24 5.48
CA GLN A 460 -8.25 10.49 4.21
C GLN A 460 -7.53 11.84 4.20
N VAL A 461 -7.48 12.52 5.35
CA VAL A 461 -6.95 13.87 5.49
C VAL A 461 -5.82 13.91 6.50
N LEU A 462 -4.74 14.61 6.15
CA LEU A 462 -3.65 14.98 7.05
C LEU A 462 -3.67 16.48 7.30
N PHE A 463 -3.66 16.88 8.57
CA PHE A 463 -3.58 18.27 8.99
C PHE A 463 -2.18 18.62 9.52
N LEU A 464 -1.62 19.73 9.03
CA LEU A 464 -0.32 20.29 9.42
C LEU A 464 -0.52 21.66 10.08
N ASP A 465 0.04 21.83 11.28
CA ASP A 465 -0.09 23.07 12.06
C ASP A 465 1.03 23.12 13.10
N ASP A 466 1.70 24.26 13.26
CA ASP A 466 2.76 24.45 14.27
C ASP A 466 2.19 24.63 15.69
N ASN A 467 0.95 25.09 15.83
CA ASN A 467 0.32 25.38 17.10
C ASN A 467 -0.29 24.10 17.75
N PRO A 468 0.22 23.65 18.91
CA PRO A 468 -0.30 22.47 19.59
C PRO A 468 -1.76 22.58 20.02
N VAL A 469 -2.27 23.79 20.28
CA VAL A 469 -3.66 24.00 20.71
C VAL A 469 -4.62 23.73 19.56
N GLU A 470 -4.33 24.25 18.37
CA GLU A 470 -5.13 24.00 17.16
C GLU A 470 -5.09 22.52 16.78
N ARG A 471 -3.92 21.88 16.88
CA ARG A 471 -3.79 20.43 16.65
C ARG A 471 -4.66 19.61 17.60
N ALA A 472 -4.67 19.95 18.89
CA ALA A 472 -5.48 19.25 19.88
C ALA A 472 -6.98 19.46 19.65
N GLU A 473 -7.38 20.68 19.28
CA GLU A 473 -8.76 21.03 18.93
C GLU A 473 -9.27 20.20 17.75
N VAL A 474 -8.51 20.17 16.65
CA VAL A 474 -8.86 19.38 15.45
C VAL A 474 -8.92 17.89 15.76
N ALA A 475 -7.93 17.36 16.50
CA ALA A 475 -7.90 15.94 16.87
C ALA A 475 -9.12 15.52 17.73
N ALA A 476 -9.60 16.40 18.60
CA ALA A 476 -10.77 16.14 19.44
C ALA A 476 -12.09 16.25 18.66
N ALA A 477 -12.20 17.24 17.77
CA ALA A 477 -13.43 17.51 17.03
C ALA A 477 -13.63 16.60 15.81
N LEU A 478 -12.55 16.10 15.19
CA LEU A 478 -12.59 15.23 14.01
C LEU A 478 -11.88 13.89 14.27
N PRO A 479 -12.50 12.96 15.02
CA PRO A 479 -11.94 11.64 15.24
C PRO A 479 -11.61 10.93 13.92
N GLY A 480 -10.43 10.31 13.85
CA GLY A 480 -9.94 9.61 12.65
C GLY A 480 -9.12 10.49 11.69
N LEU A 481 -9.18 11.82 11.81
CA LEU A 481 -8.31 12.69 11.03
C LEU A 481 -6.84 12.55 11.46
N HIS A 482 -5.93 12.46 10.50
CA HIS A 482 -4.50 12.42 10.81
C HIS A 482 -4.01 13.83 11.14
N VAL A 483 -3.51 14.05 12.35
CA VAL A 483 -2.90 15.33 12.76
C VAL A 483 -1.40 15.12 12.94
N ALA A 484 -0.59 15.88 12.21
CA ALA A 484 0.87 15.76 12.30
C ALA A 484 1.36 16.19 13.69
N GLY A 485 2.03 15.28 14.39
CA GLY A 485 2.64 15.56 15.69
C GLY A 485 4.00 16.24 15.58
N GLY A 486 4.42 16.89 16.65
CA GLY A 486 5.76 17.46 16.77
C GLY A 486 5.95 18.81 16.05
N PRO A 487 7.20 19.30 15.97
CA PRO A 487 7.54 20.57 15.35
C PRO A 487 7.56 20.51 13.82
N VAL A 488 7.38 21.66 13.17
CA VAL A 488 7.30 21.82 11.70
C VAL A 488 8.46 21.17 10.94
N HIS A 489 9.68 21.18 11.49
CA HIS A 489 10.84 20.56 10.82
C HIS A 489 10.68 19.06 10.55
N GLY A 490 9.85 18.36 11.33
CA GLY A 490 9.55 16.94 11.11
C GLY A 490 8.53 16.69 9.99
N PHE A 491 7.76 17.70 9.58
CA PHE A 491 6.67 17.52 8.61
C PHE A 491 7.19 17.09 7.24
N ARG A 492 8.36 17.58 6.81
CA ARG A 492 8.95 17.16 5.54
C ARG A 492 9.18 15.63 5.48
N GLU A 493 9.81 15.08 6.51
CA GLU A 493 10.07 13.64 6.56
C GLU A 493 8.76 12.86 6.59
N LEU A 494 7.83 13.26 7.48
CA LEU A 494 6.49 12.68 7.56
C LEU A 494 5.81 12.63 6.19
N LEU A 495 5.75 13.76 5.48
CA LEU A 495 5.08 13.85 4.18
C LEU A 495 5.71 12.94 3.12
N LEU A 496 7.02 12.72 3.17
CA LEU A 496 7.76 11.97 2.15
C LEU A 496 7.96 10.48 2.48
N SER A 497 7.75 10.06 3.73
CA SER A 497 7.95 8.67 4.16
C SER A 497 6.76 8.02 4.84
N HIS A 498 5.63 8.72 5.03
CA HIS A 498 4.48 8.11 5.68
C HIS A 498 3.76 7.14 4.72
N PRO A 499 3.56 5.86 5.06
CA PRO A 499 3.02 4.86 4.13
C PRO A 499 1.65 5.22 3.52
N ALA A 500 0.80 5.93 4.28
CA ALA A 500 -0.49 6.40 3.77
C ALA A 500 -0.41 7.50 2.70
N LEU A 501 0.76 8.13 2.52
CA LEU A 501 1.04 9.15 1.50
C LEU A 501 1.87 8.62 0.34
N GLU A 502 2.35 7.37 0.41
CA GLU A 502 3.14 6.73 -0.64
C GLU A 502 2.29 6.25 -1.83
N GLY A 503 0.96 6.29 -1.72
CA GLY A 503 0.04 5.83 -2.74
C GLY A 503 -0.12 6.79 -3.92
N GLY A 504 0.49 6.47 -5.07
CA GLY A 504 0.22 7.11 -6.35
C GLY A 504 1.48 7.27 -7.20
N ARG A 505 1.50 6.67 -8.40
CA ARG A 505 2.53 6.98 -9.40
C ARG A 505 2.27 8.39 -9.93
N ARG A 506 3.34 9.09 -10.31
CA ARG A 506 3.22 10.33 -11.06
C ARG A 506 2.64 10.00 -12.45
N THR A 507 1.33 10.19 -12.60
CA THR A 507 0.61 10.04 -13.87
C THR A 507 0.17 11.41 -14.37
N ARG A 508 -0.17 11.52 -15.66
CA ARG A 508 -0.75 12.76 -16.22
C ARG A 508 -2.02 13.17 -15.46
N GLU A 509 -2.86 12.19 -15.14
CA GLU A 509 -4.05 12.36 -14.33
C GLU A 509 -3.75 12.88 -12.92
N ALA A 510 -2.76 12.29 -12.24
CA ALA A 510 -2.35 12.75 -10.91
C ALA A 510 -1.88 14.21 -10.94
N ALA A 511 -1.09 14.58 -11.96
CA ALA A 511 -0.58 15.94 -12.14
C ALA A 511 -1.70 16.97 -12.40
N ARG A 512 -2.78 16.57 -13.11
CA ARG A 512 -3.95 17.43 -13.42
C ARG A 512 -5.00 17.46 -12.32
N ARG A 513 -4.86 16.64 -11.27
CA ARG A 513 -5.92 16.45 -10.26
C ARG A 513 -6.28 17.75 -9.53
N THR A 514 -5.30 18.61 -9.24
CA THR A 514 -5.54 19.89 -8.56
C THR A 514 -6.37 20.83 -9.43
N GLU A 515 -5.92 21.06 -10.68
CA GLU A 515 -6.61 21.91 -11.66
C GLU A 515 -8.05 21.45 -11.91
N THR A 516 -8.23 20.16 -12.22
CA THR A 516 -9.56 19.59 -12.48
C THR A 516 -10.49 19.63 -11.28
N THR A 517 -9.96 19.58 -10.05
CA THR A 517 -10.77 19.74 -8.82
C THR A 517 -11.12 21.21 -8.58
N ARG A 518 -10.21 22.15 -8.84
CA ARG A 518 -10.50 23.60 -8.80
C ARG A 518 -11.59 23.97 -9.80
N ALA A 519 -11.51 23.46 -11.02
CA ALA A 519 -12.53 23.65 -12.04
C ALA A 519 -13.90 23.11 -11.57
N MET A 520 -13.91 21.94 -10.91
CA MET A 520 -15.13 21.40 -10.31
C MET A 520 -15.77 22.33 -9.28
N LEU A 521 -14.98 22.79 -8.32
CA LEU A 521 -15.45 23.70 -7.25
C LEU A 521 -15.93 25.04 -7.82
N ARG A 522 -15.20 25.62 -8.77
CA ARG A 522 -15.59 26.87 -9.43
C ARG A 522 -16.94 26.76 -10.13
N ARG A 523 -17.26 25.61 -10.72
CA ARG A 523 -18.58 25.38 -11.34
C ARG A 523 -19.69 25.27 -10.31
N GLU A 524 -19.44 24.61 -9.19
CA GLU A 524 -20.44 24.51 -8.11
C GLU A 524 -20.82 25.89 -7.59
N GLU A 525 -19.84 26.80 -7.49
CA GLU A 525 -20.08 28.20 -7.12
C GLU A 525 -20.87 28.97 -8.18
N LEU A 526 -20.56 28.77 -9.47
CA LEU A 526 -21.25 29.44 -10.59
C LEU A 526 -22.63 28.87 -10.90
N ALA A 527 -22.92 27.63 -10.46
CA ALA A 527 -24.21 26.98 -10.67
C ALA A 527 -25.29 27.49 -9.71
N ALA A 528 -24.91 28.19 -8.63
CA ALA A 528 -25.85 28.85 -7.75
C ALA A 528 -26.64 29.89 -8.58
N ASP A 529 -27.97 29.77 -8.57
CA ASP A 529 -28.93 30.72 -9.16
C ASP A 529 -29.08 30.73 -10.71
N VAL A 530 -28.64 29.67 -11.42
CA VAL A 530 -28.80 29.55 -12.88
C VAL A 530 -29.66 28.33 -13.27
N ASP A 531 -30.48 28.47 -14.32
CA ASP A 531 -31.14 27.33 -14.97
C ASP A 531 -30.11 26.27 -15.39
N ARG A 532 -30.32 25.02 -14.96
CA ARG A 532 -29.35 23.92 -15.11
C ARG A 532 -28.94 23.68 -16.55
N ASP A 533 -29.92 23.70 -17.44
CA ASP A 533 -29.78 23.38 -18.85
C ASP A 533 -29.04 24.50 -19.60
N ALA A 534 -29.41 25.75 -19.33
CA ALA A 534 -28.68 26.93 -19.80
C ALA A 534 -27.23 26.96 -19.27
N PHE A 535 -27.03 26.58 -18.01
CA PHE A 535 -25.71 26.50 -17.41
C PHE A 535 -24.82 25.46 -18.12
N LEU A 536 -25.30 24.23 -18.32
CA LEU A 536 -24.54 23.18 -19.02
C LEU A 536 -24.18 23.58 -20.45
N ARG A 537 -25.11 24.18 -21.20
CA ARG A 537 -24.82 24.72 -22.55
C ARG A 537 -23.73 25.79 -22.52
N SER A 538 -23.68 26.61 -21.47
CA SER A 538 -22.64 27.64 -21.32
C SER A 538 -21.25 27.09 -20.99
N LEU A 539 -21.17 25.85 -20.50
CA LEU A 539 -19.90 25.19 -20.16
C LEU A 539 -19.19 24.59 -21.36
N ASP A 540 -19.89 24.42 -22.49
CA ASP A 540 -19.38 23.76 -23.70
C ASP A 540 -18.81 22.37 -23.39
N VAL A 541 -19.62 21.53 -22.72
CA VAL A 541 -19.20 20.18 -22.30
C VAL A 541 -19.09 19.27 -23.52
N GLU A 542 -17.92 18.66 -23.70
CA GLU A 542 -17.67 17.59 -24.67
C GLU A 542 -17.43 16.25 -23.95
N VAL A 543 -18.13 15.22 -24.39
CA VAL A 543 -17.96 13.82 -23.95
C VAL A 543 -17.52 12.98 -25.14
N ARG A 544 -16.27 12.56 -25.16
CA ARG A 544 -15.74 11.64 -26.17
C ARG A 544 -15.84 10.20 -25.66
N VAL A 545 -16.62 9.38 -26.34
CA VAL A 545 -16.84 7.97 -25.98
C VAL A 545 -16.13 7.07 -26.97
N ALA A 546 -15.37 6.11 -26.45
CA ALA A 546 -14.58 5.21 -27.27
C ALA A 546 -14.45 3.81 -26.69
N ARG A 547 -14.28 2.80 -27.56
CA ARG A 547 -13.98 1.41 -27.17
C ARG A 547 -12.58 1.31 -26.57
N ALA A 548 -12.48 0.70 -25.40
CA ALA A 548 -11.22 0.48 -24.71
C ALA A 548 -10.49 -0.75 -25.28
N GLY A 549 -9.24 -0.54 -25.69
CA GLY A 549 -8.27 -1.59 -25.98
C GLY A 549 -7.37 -1.98 -24.79
N GLU A 550 -6.42 -2.86 -25.06
CA GLU A 550 -5.38 -3.37 -24.15
C GLU A 550 -4.61 -2.27 -23.42
N GLU A 551 -4.33 -1.17 -24.11
CA GLU A 551 -3.61 0.00 -23.61
C GLU A 551 -4.37 0.79 -22.54
N HIS A 552 -5.67 0.51 -22.35
CA HIS A 552 -6.53 1.22 -21.39
C HIS A 552 -6.78 0.43 -20.11
N LEU A 553 -6.46 -0.87 -20.05
CA LEU A 553 -6.91 -1.76 -18.98
C LEU A 553 -6.41 -1.33 -17.59
N ASP A 554 -5.14 -0.91 -17.49
CA ASP A 554 -4.58 -0.36 -16.25
C ASP A 554 -5.39 0.81 -15.71
N ARG A 555 -5.74 1.73 -16.61
CA ARG A 555 -6.47 2.95 -16.24
C ARG A 555 -7.93 2.67 -15.91
N VAL A 556 -8.56 1.74 -16.63
CA VAL A 556 -9.95 1.36 -16.37
C VAL A 556 -10.07 0.59 -15.06
N ALA A 557 -9.16 -0.36 -14.78
CA ALA A 557 -9.08 -1.03 -13.50
C ALA A 557 -8.88 -0.02 -12.37
N GLU A 558 -7.98 0.95 -12.54
CA GLU A 558 -7.78 2.04 -11.58
C GLU A 558 -9.08 2.84 -11.35
N LEU A 559 -9.81 3.18 -12.41
CA LEU A 559 -11.05 3.95 -12.32
C LEU A 559 -12.15 3.19 -11.59
N PHE A 560 -12.38 1.92 -11.91
CA PHE A 560 -13.34 1.06 -11.18
C PHE A 560 -12.94 0.91 -9.70
N ASN A 561 -11.65 0.73 -9.42
CA ASN A 561 -11.15 0.54 -8.05
C ASN A 561 -11.12 1.83 -7.21
N ARG A 562 -11.07 3.01 -7.85
CA ARG A 562 -11.06 4.31 -7.14
C ARG A 562 -12.43 4.96 -7.00
N THR A 563 -13.38 4.59 -7.85
CA THR A 563 -14.70 5.23 -7.89
C THR A 563 -15.65 4.56 -6.91
N ASN A 564 -16.08 5.29 -5.89
CA ASN A 564 -17.06 4.82 -4.91
C ASN A 564 -18.38 5.61 -4.93
N GLN A 565 -18.39 6.83 -5.50
CA GLN A 565 -19.57 7.70 -5.50
C GLN A 565 -20.48 7.48 -6.71
N PHE A 566 -19.92 7.33 -7.90
CA PHE A 566 -20.70 7.07 -9.11
C PHE A 566 -20.28 5.72 -9.71
N THR A 567 -20.64 4.63 -9.03
CA THR A 567 -20.42 3.27 -9.49
C THR A 567 -21.70 2.44 -9.36
N THR A 568 -21.98 1.59 -10.35
CA THR A 568 -23.18 0.76 -10.34
C THR A 568 -23.00 -0.48 -9.48
N THR A 569 -21.90 -1.23 -9.64
CA THR A 569 -21.70 -2.53 -8.96
C THR A 569 -20.56 -2.53 -7.94
N ALA A 570 -19.82 -1.43 -7.80
CA ALA A 570 -18.61 -1.35 -6.97
C ALA A 570 -17.59 -2.47 -7.26
N TRP A 571 -17.57 -2.94 -8.51
CA TRP A 571 -16.71 -4.04 -8.94
C TRP A 571 -15.24 -3.66 -8.76
N ARG A 572 -14.52 -4.49 -7.99
CA ARG A 572 -13.05 -4.41 -7.87
C ARG A 572 -12.44 -5.36 -8.87
N THR A 573 -11.50 -4.85 -9.66
CA THR A 573 -10.91 -5.63 -10.76
C THR A 573 -9.45 -5.32 -11.01
N THR A 574 -8.76 -6.22 -11.71
CA THR A 574 -7.38 -6.02 -12.17
C THR A 574 -7.32 -5.89 -13.70
N PRO A 575 -6.23 -5.36 -14.27
CA PRO A 575 -6.03 -5.36 -15.72
C PRO A 575 -6.11 -6.77 -16.32
N GLU A 576 -5.61 -7.78 -15.62
CA GLU A 576 -5.66 -9.18 -16.03
C GLU A 576 -7.07 -9.76 -16.04
N GLU A 577 -7.91 -9.38 -15.09
CA GLU A 577 -9.34 -9.74 -15.09
C GLU A 577 -10.09 -9.06 -16.23
N LEU A 578 -9.88 -7.75 -16.43
CA LEU A 578 -10.49 -7.01 -17.54
C LEU A 578 -10.11 -7.62 -18.89
N ARG A 579 -8.83 -8.02 -19.06
CA ARG A 579 -8.35 -8.70 -20.27
C ARG A 579 -9.06 -10.02 -20.52
N ARG A 580 -9.26 -10.82 -19.46
CA ARG A 580 -10.02 -12.08 -19.54
C ARG A 580 -11.48 -11.83 -19.94
N VAL A 581 -12.12 -10.84 -19.33
CA VAL A 581 -13.51 -10.46 -19.67
C VAL A 581 -13.60 -9.99 -21.12
N LEU A 582 -12.65 -9.18 -21.60
CA LEU A 582 -12.64 -8.69 -22.99
C LEU A 582 -12.36 -9.75 -24.04
N ALA A 583 -11.89 -10.94 -23.65
CA ALA A 583 -11.77 -12.08 -24.56
C ALA A 583 -13.14 -12.73 -24.87
N GLU A 584 -14.19 -12.41 -24.11
CA GLU A 584 -15.55 -12.90 -24.34
C GLU A 584 -16.15 -12.26 -25.62
N PRO A 585 -16.88 -13.02 -26.46
CA PRO A 585 -17.36 -12.54 -27.75
C PRO A 585 -18.31 -11.34 -27.69
N ASP A 586 -18.99 -11.12 -26.57
CA ASP A 586 -20.06 -10.15 -26.35
C ASP A 586 -19.71 -9.06 -25.31
N ALA A 587 -18.51 -9.13 -24.73
CA ALA A 587 -18.03 -8.17 -23.74
C ALA A 587 -17.29 -6.99 -24.38
N ARG A 588 -17.81 -5.77 -24.24
CA ARG A 588 -17.22 -4.52 -24.75
C ARG A 588 -17.03 -3.56 -23.60
N LEU A 589 -15.84 -2.95 -23.56
CA LEU A 589 -15.49 -1.94 -22.59
C LEU A 589 -15.40 -0.58 -23.27
N TYR A 590 -16.00 0.42 -22.67
CA TYR A 590 -16.04 1.79 -23.16
C TYR A 590 -15.41 2.73 -22.15
N THR A 591 -14.80 3.80 -22.66
CA THR A 591 -14.25 4.88 -21.86
C THR A 591 -14.87 6.20 -22.26
N ALA A 592 -14.97 7.12 -21.30
CA ALA A 592 -15.39 8.49 -21.54
C ALA A 592 -14.25 9.46 -21.20
N HIS A 593 -13.90 10.30 -22.17
CA HIS A 593 -13.08 11.49 -21.96
C HIS A 593 -13.99 12.70 -21.88
N VAL A 594 -13.79 13.57 -20.88
CA VAL A 594 -14.69 14.71 -20.64
C VAL A 594 -13.87 15.98 -20.53
N SER A 595 -14.33 17.03 -21.19
CA SER A 595 -13.79 18.39 -21.09
C SER A 595 -14.91 19.42 -21.03
N ASP A 596 -14.64 20.57 -20.42
CA ASP A 596 -15.46 21.77 -20.49
C ASP A 596 -14.56 23.00 -20.69
N ARG A 597 -15.16 24.20 -20.72
CA ARG A 597 -14.41 25.46 -20.86
C ARG A 597 -13.40 25.75 -19.74
N PHE A 598 -13.47 25.04 -18.61
CA PHE A 598 -12.62 25.28 -17.44
C PHE A 598 -11.46 24.29 -17.35
N ALA A 599 -11.66 23.03 -17.75
CA ALA A 599 -10.60 22.03 -17.74
C ALA A 599 -10.89 20.83 -18.66
N ASP A 600 -9.80 20.15 -19.03
CA ASP A 600 -9.81 18.79 -19.55
C ASP A 600 -9.67 17.79 -18.39
N TYR A 601 -10.72 17.01 -18.14
CA TYR A 601 -10.79 16.06 -17.01
C TYR A 601 -10.15 14.72 -17.31
N GLY A 602 -9.69 14.48 -18.53
CA GLY A 602 -9.12 13.21 -18.94
C GLY A 602 -10.15 12.09 -19.10
N MET A 603 -9.66 10.85 -19.09
CA MET A 603 -10.50 9.66 -18.99
C MET A 603 -11.16 9.59 -17.61
N THR A 604 -12.47 9.84 -17.57
CA THR A 604 -13.27 9.97 -16.36
C THR A 604 -14.40 8.95 -16.26
N GLY A 605 -14.75 8.23 -17.33
CA GLY A 605 -15.77 7.19 -17.31
C GLY A 605 -15.27 5.84 -17.83
N ALA A 606 -15.81 4.75 -17.27
CA ALA A 606 -15.69 3.40 -17.79
C ALA A 606 -17.05 2.67 -17.75
N CYS A 607 -17.38 1.94 -18.81
CA CYS A 607 -18.62 1.18 -18.94
C CYS A 607 -18.34 -0.17 -19.58
N LEU A 608 -18.61 -1.26 -18.86
CA LEU A 608 -18.53 -2.63 -19.34
C LEU A 608 -19.94 -3.13 -19.67
N VAL A 609 -20.13 -3.50 -20.93
CA VAL A 609 -21.34 -4.19 -21.40
C VAL A 609 -20.95 -5.62 -21.76
N ARG A 610 -21.62 -6.62 -21.18
CA ARG A 610 -21.40 -8.05 -21.47
C ARG A 610 -22.67 -8.86 -21.20
N GLY A 611 -22.90 -9.95 -21.93
CA GLY A 611 -24.05 -10.83 -21.68
C GLY A 611 -25.41 -10.14 -21.82
N GLY A 612 -25.50 -9.07 -22.62
CA GLY A 612 -26.71 -8.24 -22.67
C GLY A 612 -27.00 -7.50 -21.36
N GLU A 613 -25.98 -7.18 -20.56
CA GLU A 613 -26.08 -6.39 -19.33
C GLU A 613 -24.97 -5.33 -19.26
N VAL A 614 -25.31 -4.15 -18.74
CA VAL A 614 -24.32 -3.16 -18.28
C VAL A 614 -23.76 -3.63 -16.95
N ALA A 615 -22.74 -4.48 -17.01
CA ALA A 615 -22.20 -5.20 -15.86
C ALA A 615 -21.43 -4.30 -14.88
N ALA A 616 -20.81 -3.23 -15.37
CA ALA A 616 -20.14 -2.26 -14.52
C ALA A 616 -20.10 -0.88 -15.19
N PHE A 617 -20.38 0.16 -14.41
CA PHE A 617 -20.25 1.55 -14.83
C PHE A 617 -19.59 2.33 -13.70
N ALA A 618 -18.65 3.20 -14.06
CA ALA A 618 -17.99 4.11 -13.14
C ALA A 618 -17.79 5.49 -13.78
N LEU A 619 -17.99 6.54 -13.01
CA LEU A 619 -17.72 7.92 -13.40
C LEU A 619 -16.98 8.68 -12.29
N SER A 620 -15.94 9.42 -12.67
CA SER A 620 -15.14 10.23 -11.75
C SER A 620 -15.99 11.31 -11.08
N CYS A 621 -15.80 11.54 -9.78
CA CYS A 621 -16.52 12.57 -9.03
C CYS A 621 -16.38 13.97 -9.63
N ARG A 622 -15.26 14.26 -10.30
CA ARG A 622 -14.96 15.55 -10.91
C ARG A 622 -15.90 15.93 -12.06
N VAL A 623 -16.66 14.99 -12.61
CA VAL A 623 -17.55 15.24 -13.75
C VAL A 623 -19.01 14.86 -13.49
N ILE A 624 -19.35 14.41 -12.26
CA ILE A 624 -20.74 14.06 -11.91
C ILE A 624 -21.67 15.26 -12.14
N GLY A 625 -21.25 16.46 -11.72
CA GLY A 625 -22.02 17.70 -11.89
C GLY A 625 -22.11 18.22 -13.33
N LEU A 626 -21.66 17.49 -14.35
CA LEU A 626 -21.77 17.85 -15.77
C LEU A 626 -22.88 17.07 -16.51
N ASP A 627 -23.65 16.23 -15.81
CA ASP A 627 -24.72 15.39 -16.37
C ASP A 627 -24.26 14.48 -17.53
N VAL A 628 -22.99 14.07 -17.51
CA VAL A 628 -22.35 13.26 -18.58
C VAL A 628 -22.68 11.76 -18.48
N ALA A 629 -23.23 11.30 -17.36
CA ALA A 629 -23.41 9.88 -17.09
C ALA A 629 -24.39 9.21 -18.06
N VAL A 630 -25.57 9.81 -18.26
CA VAL A 630 -26.59 9.32 -19.20
C VAL A 630 -26.08 9.37 -20.65
N PRO A 631 -25.56 10.51 -21.16
CA PRO A 631 -25.01 10.54 -22.53
C PRO A 631 -23.90 9.50 -22.75
N PHE A 632 -23.02 9.29 -21.78
CA PHE A 632 -21.99 8.26 -21.88
C PHE A 632 -22.59 6.85 -21.96
N LEU A 633 -23.52 6.52 -21.06
CA LEU A 633 -24.20 5.22 -21.08
C LEU A 633 -24.91 4.98 -22.42
N VAL A 634 -25.69 5.96 -22.88
CA VAL A 634 -26.47 5.88 -24.13
C VAL A 634 -25.55 5.70 -25.33
N ALA A 635 -24.44 6.45 -25.41
CA ALA A 635 -23.45 6.30 -26.46
C ALA A 635 -22.80 4.91 -26.46
N ALA A 636 -22.44 4.38 -25.28
CA ALA A 636 -21.84 3.06 -25.13
C ALA A 636 -22.80 1.94 -25.58
N VAL A 637 -24.06 1.98 -25.13
CA VAL A 637 -25.02 0.90 -25.48
C VAL A 637 -25.48 0.96 -26.94
N ARG A 638 -25.61 2.16 -27.52
CA ARG A 638 -25.92 2.32 -28.96
C ARG A 638 -24.79 1.81 -29.85
N ASP A 639 -23.53 2.04 -29.45
CA ASP A 639 -22.37 1.49 -30.17
C ASP A 639 -22.27 -0.04 -29.99
N TRP A 640 -22.53 -0.56 -28.79
CA TRP A 640 -22.50 -2.00 -28.51
C TRP A 640 -23.53 -2.76 -29.34
N SER A 641 -24.75 -2.23 -29.49
CA SER A 641 -25.80 -2.89 -30.27
C SER A 641 -25.61 -2.80 -31.78
N GLY A 642 -24.70 -1.95 -32.28
CA GLY A 642 -24.49 -1.77 -33.71
C GLY A 642 -25.74 -1.30 -34.46
N ALA A 643 -26.60 -0.51 -33.80
CA ALA A 643 -27.94 -0.12 -34.25
C ALA A 643 -29.00 -1.25 -34.34
N ASP A 644 -28.72 -2.43 -33.78
CA ASP A 644 -29.74 -3.47 -33.62
C ASP A 644 -30.64 -3.16 -32.42
N SER A 645 -31.84 -2.66 -32.71
CA SER A 645 -32.86 -2.36 -31.69
C SER A 645 -33.30 -3.60 -30.90
N ALA A 646 -33.19 -4.81 -31.46
CA ALA A 646 -33.56 -6.03 -30.76
C ALA A 646 -32.55 -6.42 -29.67
N LEU A 647 -31.26 -6.08 -29.85
CA LEU A 647 -30.25 -6.26 -28.81
C LEU A 647 -30.38 -5.25 -27.66
N LEU A 648 -30.88 -4.04 -27.96
CA LEU A 648 -31.19 -3.04 -26.94
C LEU A 648 -32.44 -3.40 -26.14
N ALA A 649 -33.45 -3.97 -26.80
CA ALA A 649 -34.65 -4.47 -26.15
C ALA A 649 -34.32 -5.69 -25.29
N GLY A 650 -34.36 -5.52 -23.97
CA GLY A 650 -33.95 -6.55 -23.01
C GLY A 650 -32.55 -6.35 -22.43
N LEU A 651 -31.83 -5.28 -22.81
CA LEU A 651 -30.55 -4.93 -22.19
C LEU A 651 -30.75 -4.69 -20.70
N GLY A 652 -30.04 -5.45 -19.88
CA GLY A 652 -30.07 -5.36 -18.43
C GLY A 652 -29.13 -4.28 -17.88
N GLY A 653 -29.44 -3.82 -16.67
CA GLY A 653 -28.57 -2.98 -15.85
C GLY A 653 -28.69 -3.38 -14.38
N ARG A 654 -27.61 -3.24 -13.63
CA ARG A 654 -27.59 -3.62 -12.20
C ARG A 654 -26.93 -2.55 -11.35
N ILE A 655 -27.55 -2.27 -10.22
CA ILE A 655 -27.01 -1.40 -9.17
C ILE A 655 -26.93 -2.21 -7.88
N ALA A 656 -25.71 -2.42 -7.39
CA ALA A 656 -25.45 -2.90 -6.04
C ALA A 656 -25.40 -1.68 -5.11
N VAL A 657 -26.40 -1.54 -4.24
CA VAL A 657 -26.51 -0.39 -3.33
C VAL A 657 -25.37 -0.40 -2.32
N THR A 658 -24.70 0.74 -2.17
CA THR A 658 -23.67 0.99 -1.15
C THR A 658 -23.97 2.32 -0.45
N ASP A 659 -23.35 2.57 0.70
CA ASP A 659 -23.53 3.84 1.43
C ASP A 659 -23.12 5.08 0.62
N ARG A 660 -22.22 4.92 -0.35
CA ARG A 660 -21.59 6.04 -1.07
C ARG A 660 -22.08 6.21 -2.50
N ASN A 661 -22.70 5.20 -3.11
CA ASN A 661 -23.08 5.27 -4.52
C ASN A 661 -24.46 5.88 -4.81
N THR A 662 -25.01 6.67 -3.88
CA THR A 662 -26.28 7.38 -4.04
C THR A 662 -26.40 8.13 -5.38
N PRO A 663 -25.37 8.86 -5.86
CA PRO A 663 -25.43 9.53 -7.17
C PRO A 663 -25.69 8.62 -8.37
N ALA A 664 -25.30 7.34 -8.32
CA ALA A 664 -25.47 6.41 -9.44
C ALA A 664 -26.82 5.68 -9.44
N ARG A 665 -27.60 5.74 -8.36
CA ARG A 665 -28.81 4.90 -8.15
C ARG A 665 -29.91 5.15 -9.18
N GLU A 666 -29.97 6.36 -9.73
CA GLU A 666 -30.96 6.75 -10.75
C GLU A 666 -30.44 6.64 -12.19
N LEU A 667 -29.20 6.18 -12.40
CA LEU A 667 -28.57 6.18 -13.74
C LEU A 667 -29.44 5.50 -14.80
N PHE A 668 -29.89 4.27 -14.53
CA PHE A 668 -30.65 3.48 -15.49
C PHE A 668 -32.04 4.06 -15.72
N LEU A 669 -32.72 4.53 -14.67
CA LEU A 669 -34.03 5.17 -14.77
C LEU A 669 -33.95 6.46 -15.60
N ASN A 670 -32.96 7.30 -15.33
CA ASN A 670 -32.71 8.53 -16.09
C ASN A 670 -32.31 8.27 -17.55
N ALA A 671 -31.77 7.08 -17.85
CA ALA A 671 -31.47 6.65 -19.22
C ALA A 671 -32.67 6.00 -19.94
N GLY A 672 -33.81 5.78 -19.26
CA GLY A 672 -35.02 5.22 -19.86
C GLY A 672 -35.28 3.72 -19.60
N PHE A 673 -34.46 3.09 -18.74
CA PHE A 673 -34.72 1.72 -18.27
C PHE A 673 -35.86 1.70 -17.25
N THR A 674 -36.38 0.50 -16.97
CA THR A 674 -37.42 0.26 -15.96
C THR A 674 -36.97 -0.80 -14.96
N ALA A 675 -37.40 -0.70 -13.71
CA ALA A 675 -37.12 -1.71 -12.70
C ALA A 675 -37.83 -3.04 -13.04
N ASP A 676 -37.08 -4.15 -12.99
CA ASP A 676 -37.56 -5.51 -13.34
C ASP A 676 -38.05 -6.30 -12.10
N GLY A 677 -38.43 -5.61 -11.02
CA GLY A 677 -38.90 -6.24 -9.77
C GLY A 677 -37.82 -6.94 -8.93
N GLY A 678 -36.65 -7.26 -9.50
CA GLY A 678 -35.47 -7.69 -8.74
C GLY A 678 -34.74 -6.50 -8.11
N GLU A 679 -34.24 -6.67 -6.88
CA GLU A 679 -33.55 -5.61 -6.15
C GLU A 679 -32.34 -5.08 -6.95
N GLY A 680 -32.36 -3.78 -7.26
CA GLY A 680 -31.31 -3.11 -8.03
C GLY A 680 -31.19 -3.53 -9.50
N ARG A 681 -32.19 -4.21 -10.08
CA ARG A 681 -32.18 -4.67 -11.47
C ARG A 681 -33.08 -3.82 -12.35
N TYR A 682 -32.54 -3.46 -13.51
CA TYR A 682 -33.20 -2.62 -14.51
C TYR A 682 -33.13 -3.29 -15.88
N VAL A 683 -34.13 -3.04 -16.71
CA VAL A 683 -34.20 -3.54 -18.08
C VAL A 683 -34.70 -2.45 -19.01
N LEU A 684 -34.08 -2.34 -20.20
CA LEU A 684 -34.55 -1.48 -21.27
C LEU A 684 -35.60 -2.23 -22.10
N THR A 685 -36.87 -1.95 -21.86
CA THR A 685 -37.99 -2.63 -22.57
C THR A 685 -38.27 -2.03 -23.94
N ASP A 686 -38.08 -0.72 -24.09
CA ASP A 686 -38.31 0.03 -25.30
C ASP A 686 -37.07 0.89 -25.62
N PRO A 687 -36.29 0.54 -26.66
CA PRO A 687 -35.12 1.32 -27.07
C PRO A 687 -35.43 2.78 -27.41
N GLY A 688 -36.67 3.13 -27.77
CA GLY A 688 -37.11 4.50 -28.04
C GLY A 688 -37.13 5.40 -26.81
N ARG A 689 -37.00 4.85 -25.59
CA ARG A 689 -36.88 5.61 -24.35
C ARG A 689 -35.47 6.16 -24.09
N LEU A 690 -34.47 5.66 -24.81
CA LEU A 690 -33.11 6.20 -24.71
C LEU A 690 -33.12 7.65 -25.24
N PRO A 691 -32.59 8.63 -24.50
CA PRO A 691 -32.60 10.02 -24.94
C PRO A 691 -31.77 10.20 -26.21
N GLU A 692 -32.20 11.13 -27.08
CA GLU A 692 -31.42 11.50 -28.25
C GLU A 692 -30.20 12.34 -27.86
N LEU A 693 -29.01 11.85 -28.21
CA LEU A 693 -27.75 12.51 -27.86
C LEU A 693 -27.66 13.95 -28.39
N SER A 694 -28.30 14.25 -29.52
CA SER A 694 -28.35 15.60 -30.11
C SER A 694 -29.29 16.56 -29.40
N ALA A 695 -30.20 16.06 -28.55
CA ALA A 695 -31.14 16.87 -27.77
C ALA A 695 -30.59 17.23 -26.38
N LEU A 696 -29.44 16.66 -25.99
CA LEU A 696 -28.82 16.91 -24.70
C LEU A 696 -28.02 18.22 -24.72
N PRO A 697 -27.86 18.91 -23.57
CA PRO A 697 -27.18 20.21 -23.49
C PRO A 697 -25.64 20.12 -23.60
N LEU A 698 -25.11 19.04 -24.17
CA LEU A 698 -23.69 18.74 -24.28
C LEU A 698 -23.39 18.04 -25.61
N LYS A 699 -22.13 18.05 -26.00
CA LYS A 699 -21.66 17.43 -27.24
C LYS A 699 -21.13 16.03 -26.96
N VAL A 700 -21.70 15.01 -27.61
CA VAL A 700 -21.16 13.64 -27.56
C VAL A 700 -20.45 13.33 -28.87
N VAL A 701 -19.21 12.85 -28.78
CA VAL A 701 -18.39 12.44 -29.92
C VAL A 701 -18.07 10.95 -29.78
N LEU A 702 -18.46 10.15 -30.78
CA LEU A 702 -18.04 8.75 -30.88
C LEU A 702 -16.72 8.69 -31.66
N GLY A 703 -15.73 7.94 -31.14
CA GLY A 703 -14.44 7.79 -31.80
C GLY A 703 -13.71 6.50 -31.45
N THR A 704 -12.59 6.26 -32.13
CA THR A 704 -11.59 5.27 -31.68
C THR A 704 -10.86 5.85 -30.47
N ALA A 705 -10.57 5.01 -29.47
CA ALA A 705 -9.93 5.51 -28.26
C ALA A 705 -8.56 6.06 -28.63
N ALA A 706 -8.36 7.34 -28.34
CA ALA A 706 -7.03 7.92 -28.32
C ALA A 706 -6.23 7.12 -27.29
N GLY A 707 -5.13 6.48 -27.72
CA GLY A 707 -4.27 5.73 -26.82
C GLY A 707 -3.86 6.60 -25.63
N PRO A 708 -3.44 6.01 -24.49
CA PRO A 708 -3.19 6.74 -23.24
C PRO A 708 -2.11 7.81 -23.43
N GLY A 709 -2.53 9.00 -23.86
CA GLY A 709 -1.63 10.11 -24.17
C GLY A 709 -1.88 10.92 -25.45
N ALA A 710 -2.86 10.58 -26.29
CA ALA A 710 -3.34 11.50 -27.34
C ALA A 710 -4.46 12.43 -26.80
N PRO A 711 -4.48 13.71 -27.22
CA PRO A 711 -5.46 14.71 -26.76
C PRO A 711 -6.90 14.40 -27.18
#